data_AF-A0A1G6GUP6-F1
#
_entry.id   AF-A0A1G6GUP6-F1
#
_cell.length_a   1.000
_cell.length_b   1.000
_cell.length_c   1.000
_cell.angle_alpha   90.00
_cell.angle_beta   90.00
_cell.angle_gamma   90.00
#
_symmetry.space_group_name_H-M   'P 1'
#
loop_
_entity.id
_entity.type
_entity.pdbx_description
1 polymer ?
#
loop_
_entity_poly.entity_id
_entity_poly.type
_entity_poly.pdbx_seq_one_letter_code
_entity_poly.pdbx_strand_id
1 'polypeptide(L)'
;MTQPTYKVMHPFMYRLPMRSLQYLDRVTNIDEQKMTKKDAIKMLVDDDMKEAIRVASPTLFEALAQLDHKTGKELNHIFDSILKYYIRMCSRPTPFGLFSSVGVGNLRMEKQNLAMALPTEAGKCHYRFSYEWLYALVKELERDIETFKQLRVCANQLITETKEKYHLSFYPDRSSQKNANIEEASIRKTALVSFILSETTSERCVSDIITAIQAHQDVSEEKIVAFLQRLVEKDFLLSDLRVSLSVPRPIEKLHARITEVNQNIHHHFAQLYKKVQLVNERGVFEETQYQYLTEMMKAIVPAREYLHMDRYFEQKDMSLPMGEMEATLSNLVDWYVKLAPVLTQQAPHMDVYYQQFVDRYGFNHAINVKTLLEDQTQLGPPPTYTVPRGQLDAVFAERSQVHTKESTFLRELLYEALLHGKEEIDLMNVDVPAFPSVSQSIRGSFDIYAALYAENEEALQKGNYRLYPSGNELSPGAGKTFGRFLDLFPEEQHEIREMVCDEEFALYPDKLLVNVNIHPAKLKARNVMHAENDFPYELSLSSMSNPEKQEITLDDLYVYASNGRFHLFSKSHQREIVPLTAHMVNHQYHMPNMYRFLFEAAAYRTFSLTSFHWGESASMPYVPRVVAGKAVLSPATWHMSFAPEKEDIDTFITQFFAHYRVPRYFKCVDHDHFLLIDTHSKTMMALFKRELRKKKKLRLCEAPEMTYESIVYDQNGAGYANEFIFSVFINDMKETPHSDVHAYYAENERQKALGSEWLSVKLYYTRDAKETVLLRLEESLVSLADEWFYILYTDPLPHIRLRMKVNDQKRLVEIVQSLHDFFERLRGGGQLQTIIYEPYMQEIERYGGPALIQMAESIFCADSALIMPLYEHWAKQTSFKKEDVALFTASHMLSSFLTADRLYKWLQQHVEVTKDTYKSYRTLHKNRRDAYDEAVLYVERHCSQQLSDLTRKVRAYAEYMSKERSVPQKYQNDIILSFLHMHLNRYGIHGQDEHQLLQFLLFKEKEAFFKQRALEMTTR
;
A
#
# COMPACT_ATOMS: atom_id res chain seq x y z
N MET A 1 13.16 -10.01 -24.34
CA MET A 1 12.26 -9.34 -23.38
C MET A 1 11.52 -8.30 -24.20
N THR A 2 10.19 -8.37 -24.25
CA THR A 2 9.35 -7.28 -24.78
C THR A 2 9.53 -6.07 -23.87
N GLN A 3 9.60 -4.87 -24.43
CA GLN A 3 9.62 -3.66 -23.60
C GLN A 3 8.23 -3.44 -22.98
N PRO A 4 8.13 -2.99 -21.73
CA PRO A 4 6.86 -2.57 -21.12
C PRO A 4 6.13 -1.57 -22.01
N THR A 5 4.79 -1.67 -22.05
CA THR A 5 3.97 -0.67 -22.73
C THR A 5 3.64 0.45 -21.74
N TYR A 6 4.01 1.68 -22.11
CA TYR A 6 3.70 2.88 -21.34
C TYR A 6 2.57 3.64 -21.99
N LYS A 7 1.64 4.12 -21.18
CA LYS A 7 0.58 5.03 -21.63
C LYS A 7 0.53 6.25 -20.73
N VAL A 8 0.63 7.43 -21.33
CA VAL A 8 0.46 8.71 -20.64
C VAL A 8 -0.95 9.22 -20.97
N MET A 9 -1.70 9.67 -19.98
CA MET A 9 -2.97 10.35 -20.25
C MET A 9 -2.70 11.68 -20.94
N HIS A 10 -3.48 11.97 -21.99
CA HIS A 10 -3.39 13.25 -22.68
C HIS A 10 -3.79 14.44 -21.80
N PRO A 11 -4.89 14.40 -21.02
CA PRO A 11 -5.16 15.47 -20.06
C PRO A 11 -4.14 15.40 -18.91
N PHE A 12 -3.56 16.56 -18.59
CA PHE A 12 -2.68 16.74 -17.44
C PHE A 12 -3.22 17.85 -16.54
N MET A 13 -2.97 17.76 -15.24
CA MET A 13 -3.24 18.87 -14.34
C MET A 13 -2.02 19.78 -14.29
N TYR A 14 -2.25 21.08 -14.13
CA TYR A 14 -1.20 22.02 -13.81
C TYR A 14 -1.58 22.87 -12.60
N ARG A 15 -0.55 23.34 -11.92
CA ARG A 15 -0.65 24.16 -10.72
C ARG A 15 0.33 25.31 -10.81
N LEU A 16 -0.14 26.48 -10.41
CA LEU A 16 0.66 27.70 -10.43
C LEU A 16 0.44 28.49 -9.15
N PRO A 17 1.49 29.10 -8.58
CA PRO A 17 1.33 30.05 -7.49
C PRO A 17 0.49 31.25 -7.96
N MET A 18 -0.11 31.95 -7.01
CA MET A 18 -0.96 33.12 -7.30
C MET A 18 -0.22 34.24 -8.05
N ARG A 19 1.10 34.36 -7.88
CA ARG A 19 1.93 35.41 -8.46
C ARG A 19 3.14 34.84 -9.19
N SER A 20 3.62 35.60 -10.17
CA SER A 20 4.89 35.33 -10.84
C SER A 20 6.06 35.47 -9.87
N LEU A 21 7.21 34.88 -10.24
CA LEU A 21 8.42 34.89 -9.42
C LEU A 21 9.01 36.31 -9.26
N GLN A 22 8.77 37.20 -10.22
CA GLN A 22 9.22 38.60 -10.17
C GLN A 22 8.65 39.37 -8.97
N TYR A 23 7.51 38.95 -8.40
CA TYR A 23 6.99 39.59 -7.18
C TYR A 23 7.93 39.43 -5.97
N LEU A 24 8.86 38.47 -5.99
CA LEU A 24 9.89 38.33 -4.95
C LEU A 24 10.82 39.55 -4.88
N ASP A 25 10.94 40.35 -5.94
CA ASP A 25 11.70 41.61 -5.94
C ASP A 25 11.11 42.64 -4.96
N ARG A 26 9.83 42.51 -4.57
CA ARG A 26 9.29 43.33 -3.49
C ARG A 26 9.95 43.04 -2.15
N VAL A 27 10.44 41.82 -1.92
CA VAL A 27 11.13 41.47 -0.68
C VAL A 27 12.54 42.05 -0.67
N THR A 28 13.25 42.08 -1.79
CA THR A 28 14.56 42.75 -1.89
C THR A 28 14.42 44.26 -1.73
N ASN A 29 13.34 44.87 -2.24
CA ASN A 29 13.03 46.29 -2.05
C ASN A 29 12.88 46.70 -0.57
N ILE A 30 12.46 45.79 0.32
CA ILE A 30 12.42 46.03 1.78
C ILE A 30 13.82 46.38 2.30
N ASP A 31 14.82 45.63 1.83
CA ASP A 31 16.22 45.79 2.25
C ASP A 31 16.84 47.07 1.66
N GLU A 32 16.58 47.35 0.39
CA GLU A 32 17.10 48.53 -0.32
C GLU A 32 16.55 49.84 0.25
N GLN A 33 15.24 49.88 0.50
CA GLN A 33 14.57 51.07 1.04
C GLN A 33 14.63 51.15 2.57
N LYS A 34 15.25 50.17 3.23
CA LYS A 34 15.36 50.07 4.70
C LYS A 34 14.00 50.24 5.40
N MET A 35 12.96 49.60 4.86
CA MET A 35 11.60 49.75 5.36
C MET A 35 11.47 49.26 6.80
N THR A 36 10.59 49.89 7.58
CA THR A 36 10.18 49.31 8.86
C THR A 36 9.35 48.06 8.61
N LYS A 37 9.25 47.16 9.60
CA LYS A 37 8.42 45.94 9.47
C LYS A 37 6.95 46.26 9.19
N LYS A 38 6.43 47.36 9.74
CA LYS A 38 5.05 47.78 9.49
C LYS A 38 4.85 48.24 8.05
N ASP A 39 5.77 49.03 7.53
CA ASP A 39 5.71 49.51 6.14
C ASP A 39 5.88 48.36 5.15
N ALA A 40 6.79 47.44 5.44
CA ALA A 40 6.97 46.22 4.66
C ALA A 40 5.70 45.34 4.66
N ILE A 41 5.03 45.15 5.81
CA ILE A 41 3.75 44.44 5.85
C ILE A 41 2.70 45.17 4.99
N LYS A 42 2.57 46.49 5.12
CA LYS A 42 1.62 47.29 4.34
C LYS A 42 1.89 47.22 2.83
N MET A 43 3.15 47.11 2.41
CA MET A 43 3.53 46.95 1.00
C MET A 43 3.25 45.52 0.46
N LEU A 44 3.55 44.50 1.26
CA LEU A 44 3.40 43.11 0.82
C LEU A 44 1.94 42.64 0.81
N VAL A 45 1.13 43.15 1.74
CA VAL A 45 -0.24 42.69 2.00
C VAL A 45 -1.25 43.57 1.25
N ASP A 46 -1.46 43.27 -0.02
CA ASP A 46 -2.59 43.78 -0.80
C ASP A 46 -3.89 42.99 -0.52
N ASP A 47 -5.00 43.39 -1.13
CA ASP A 47 -6.32 42.83 -0.83
C ASP A 47 -6.44 41.34 -1.17
N ASP A 48 -5.81 40.92 -2.26
CA ASP A 48 -5.67 39.51 -2.64
C ASP A 48 -4.95 38.68 -1.57
N MET A 49 -3.84 39.18 -1.02
CA MET A 49 -3.11 38.50 0.04
C MET A 49 -3.90 38.50 1.36
N LYS A 50 -4.58 39.61 1.70
CA LYS A 50 -5.45 39.68 2.90
C LYS A 50 -6.52 38.61 2.84
N GLU A 51 -7.15 38.45 1.68
CA GLU A 51 -8.17 37.44 1.42
C GLU A 51 -7.60 36.03 1.62
N ALA A 52 -6.47 35.72 0.99
CA ALA A 52 -5.80 34.43 1.15
C ALA A 52 -5.43 34.13 2.62
N ILE A 53 -4.96 35.13 3.37
CA ILE A 53 -4.63 35.00 4.80
C ILE A 53 -5.89 34.78 5.65
N ARG A 54 -7.00 35.48 5.38
CA ARG A 54 -8.26 35.31 6.12
C ARG A 54 -8.68 33.85 6.17
N VAL A 55 -8.56 33.19 5.03
CA VAL A 55 -8.90 31.78 4.85
C VAL A 55 -7.90 30.86 5.54
N ALA A 56 -6.61 31.06 5.26
CA ALA A 56 -5.57 30.15 5.74
C ALA A 56 -5.22 30.31 7.22
N SER A 57 -5.36 31.52 7.77
CA SER A 57 -5.00 31.87 9.14
C SER A 57 -5.85 33.04 9.67
N PRO A 58 -7.08 32.77 10.14
CA PRO A 58 -7.96 33.79 10.71
C PRO A 58 -7.30 34.60 11.84
N THR A 59 -6.50 33.94 12.68
CA THR A 59 -5.76 34.61 13.77
C THR A 59 -4.71 35.60 13.26
N LEU A 60 -4.05 35.31 12.12
CA LEU A 60 -3.10 36.24 11.51
C LEU A 60 -3.84 37.41 10.86
N PHE A 61 -4.99 37.14 10.24
CA PHE A 61 -5.87 38.16 9.68
C PHE A 61 -6.35 39.15 10.75
N GLU A 62 -6.84 38.67 11.89
CA GLU A 62 -7.21 39.52 13.04
C GLU A 62 -6.01 40.33 13.56
N ALA A 63 -4.82 39.72 13.62
CA ALA A 63 -3.61 40.42 14.04
C ALA A 63 -3.18 41.54 13.07
N LEU A 64 -3.46 41.38 11.76
CA LEU A 64 -3.22 42.41 10.74
C LEU A 64 -4.14 43.62 10.93
N ALA A 65 -5.41 43.40 11.30
CA ALA A 65 -6.36 44.49 11.56
C ALA A 65 -5.90 45.40 12.72
N GLN A 66 -5.08 44.87 13.65
CA GLN A 66 -4.54 45.61 14.80
C GLN A 66 -3.06 45.99 14.64
N LEU A 67 -2.51 45.93 13.41
CA LEU A 67 -1.07 46.03 13.15
C LEU A 67 -0.40 47.27 13.78
N ASP A 68 -1.08 48.42 13.75
CA ASP A 68 -0.53 49.68 14.26
C ASP A 68 -0.29 49.63 15.79
N HIS A 69 -1.00 48.78 16.53
CA HIS A 69 -0.82 48.57 17.97
C HIS A 69 0.21 47.48 18.33
N LYS A 70 0.68 46.69 17.35
CA LYS A 70 1.63 45.59 17.58
C LYS A 70 3.06 46.09 17.61
N THR A 71 3.86 45.59 18.57
CA THR A 71 5.28 45.96 18.74
C THR A 71 6.13 44.75 19.19
N GLY A 72 7.46 44.91 19.19
CA GLY A 72 8.38 43.93 19.75
C GLY A 72 8.26 42.53 19.13
N LYS A 73 8.10 41.51 19.99
CA LYS A 73 8.04 40.09 19.58
C LYS A 73 6.81 39.77 18.73
N GLU A 74 5.66 40.37 19.02
CA GLU A 74 4.43 40.13 18.26
C GLU A 74 4.56 40.61 16.82
N LEU A 75 5.07 41.84 16.63
CA LEU A 75 5.33 42.39 15.29
C LEU A 75 6.32 41.53 14.50
N ASN A 76 7.35 40.98 15.16
CA ASN A 76 8.30 40.07 14.53
C ASN A 76 7.61 38.78 14.04
N HIS A 77 6.72 38.21 14.85
CA HIS A 77 5.99 36.99 14.49
C HIS A 77 5.02 37.21 13.33
N ILE A 78 4.31 38.35 13.34
CA ILE A 78 3.42 38.75 12.25
C ILE A 78 4.24 38.92 10.97
N PHE A 79 5.31 39.72 11.02
CA PHE A 79 6.18 39.95 9.85
C PHE A 79 6.72 38.66 9.25
N ASP A 80 7.20 37.73 10.08
CA ASP A 80 7.72 36.45 9.60
C ASP A 80 6.64 35.57 8.97
N SER A 81 5.44 35.60 9.52
CA SER A 81 4.30 34.85 8.98
C SER A 81 3.85 35.43 7.63
N ILE A 82 3.75 36.76 7.54
CA ILE A 82 3.46 37.46 6.28
C ILE A 82 4.52 37.16 5.23
N LEU A 83 5.80 37.25 5.58
CA LEU A 83 6.88 36.97 4.64
C LEU A 83 6.81 35.53 4.12
N LYS A 84 6.53 34.54 4.98
CA LYS A 84 6.33 33.14 4.56
C LYS A 84 5.15 32.99 3.60
N TYR A 85 4.01 33.62 3.91
CA TYR A 85 2.84 33.58 3.03
C TYR A 85 3.10 34.29 1.70
N TYR A 86 3.82 35.41 1.70
CA TYR A 86 4.19 36.14 0.49
C TYR A 86 5.08 35.30 -0.42
N ILE A 87 6.15 34.70 0.14
CA ILE A 87 7.04 33.80 -0.60
C ILE A 87 6.24 32.61 -1.15
N ARG A 88 5.31 32.04 -0.37
CA ARG A 88 4.41 30.97 -0.84
C ARG A 88 3.60 31.42 -2.07
N MET A 89 2.99 32.61 -2.04
CA MET A 89 2.19 33.15 -3.15
C MET A 89 2.97 33.30 -4.46
N CYS A 90 4.30 33.37 -4.41
CA CYS A 90 5.15 33.59 -5.59
C CYS A 90 5.85 32.32 -6.07
N SER A 91 6.16 31.38 -5.17
CA SER A 91 7.09 30.27 -5.46
C SER A 91 6.52 28.87 -5.29
N ARG A 92 5.36 28.70 -4.65
CA ARG A 92 4.84 27.36 -4.32
C ARG A 92 3.54 27.05 -5.06
N PRO A 93 3.57 26.17 -6.08
CA PRO A 93 2.38 25.74 -6.82
C PRO A 93 1.37 24.92 -6.02
N THR A 94 1.76 24.33 -4.88
CA THR A 94 0.91 23.39 -4.13
C THR A 94 -0.43 24.01 -3.65
N PRO A 95 -1.61 23.49 -4.06
CA PRO A 95 -2.93 24.04 -3.72
C PRO A 95 -3.19 24.13 -2.23
N PHE A 96 -3.42 25.35 -1.76
CA PHE A 96 -3.79 25.67 -0.39
C PHE A 96 -4.60 26.97 -0.37
N GLY A 97 -5.92 26.88 -0.25
CA GLY A 97 -6.78 28.05 -0.29
C GLY A 97 -6.57 28.83 -1.59
N LEU A 98 -6.29 30.13 -1.46
CA LEU A 98 -6.14 31.06 -2.58
C LEU A 98 -4.68 31.33 -2.98
N PHE A 99 -3.72 30.61 -2.40
CA PHE A 99 -2.28 30.85 -2.63
C PHE A 99 -1.77 30.36 -3.98
N SER A 100 -2.54 29.52 -4.66
CA SER A 100 -2.18 28.88 -5.92
C SER A 100 -3.44 28.38 -6.62
N SER A 101 -3.38 28.28 -7.94
CA SER A 101 -4.49 27.86 -8.78
C SER A 101 -4.22 26.51 -9.43
N VAL A 102 -5.29 25.73 -9.66
CA VAL A 102 -5.26 24.50 -10.45
C VAL A 102 -5.89 24.70 -11.83
N GLY A 103 -5.46 23.94 -12.82
CA GLY A 103 -6.13 23.87 -14.12
C GLY A 103 -5.89 22.54 -14.82
N VAL A 104 -6.62 22.31 -15.91
CA VAL A 104 -6.45 21.14 -16.77
C VAL A 104 -5.91 21.59 -18.13
N GLY A 105 -4.82 20.97 -18.57
CA GLY A 105 -4.24 21.13 -19.90
C GLY A 105 -4.26 19.81 -20.67
N ASN A 106 -3.87 19.85 -21.94
CA ASN A 106 -3.90 18.68 -22.82
C ASN A 106 -2.61 18.53 -23.63
N LEU A 107 -2.12 17.30 -23.77
CA LEU A 107 -1.09 16.95 -24.74
C LEU A 107 -1.68 17.02 -26.17
N ARG A 108 -1.02 17.73 -27.09
CA ARG A 108 -1.49 17.89 -28.47
C ARG A 108 -0.39 17.60 -29.49
N MET A 109 -0.75 16.89 -30.57
CA MET A 109 0.17 16.56 -31.67
C MET A 109 0.63 17.78 -32.47
N GLU A 110 -0.25 18.76 -32.67
CA GLU A 110 0.01 19.94 -33.49
C GLU A 110 0.92 20.98 -32.79
N LYS A 111 1.11 20.87 -31.48
CA LYS A 111 1.90 21.84 -30.71
C LYS A 111 3.37 21.44 -30.69
N GLN A 112 4.23 22.37 -31.12
CA GLN A 112 5.69 22.16 -31.17
C GLN A 112 6.46 23.00 -30.13
N ASN A 113 5.92 24.14 -29.68
CA ASN A 113 6.57 25.00 -28.69
C ASN A 113 6.10 24.69 -27.25
N LEU A 114 7.03 24.76 -26.29
CA LEU A 114 6.80 24.57 -24.85
C LEU A 114 6.32 25.84 -24.13
N ALA A 115 6.60 27.00 -24.70
CA ALA A 115 6.22 28.29 -24.13
C ALA A 115 4.68 28.41 -23.99
N MET A 116 4.21 28.77 -22.79
CA MET A 116 2.80 28.93 -22.44
C MET A 116 2.54 30.29 -21.81
N ALA A 117 1.80 31.12 -22.54
CA ALA A 117 1.25 32.35 -22.01
C ALA A 117 0.04 32.01 -21.12
N LEU A 118 -0.01 32.59 -19.93
CA LEU A 118 -1.17 32.51 -19.06
C LEU A 118 -2.36 33.27 -19.67
N PRO A 119 -3.59 32.76 -19.45
CA PRO A 119 -4.80 33.52 -19.69
C PRO A 119 -4.74 34.94 -19.12
N THR A 120 -5.41 35.87 -19.79
CA THR A 120 -5.62 37.25 -19.31
C THR A 120 -6.41 37.30 -18.00
N GLU A 121 -7.19 36.25 -17.71
CA GLU A 121 -8.08 36.18 -16.56
C GLU A 121 -7.36 35.68 -15.32
N ALA A 122 -7.46 36.44 -14.23
CA ALA A 122 -7.04 36.00 -12.91
C ALA A 122 -7.90 34.79 -12.50
N GLY A 123 -7.27 33.69 -12.05
CA GLY A 123 -7.99 32.46 -11.68
C GLY A 123 -9.16 32.71 -10.73
N LYS A 124 -10.26 31.96 -10.92
CA LYS A 124 -11.52 32.08 -10.19
C LYS A 124 -11.45 31.37 -8.83
N CYS A 125 -12.15 31.91 -7.85
CA CYS A 125 -12.30 31.29 -6.54
C CYS A 125 -13.57 30.44 -6.50
N HIS A 126 -13.48 29.24 -5.91
CA HIS A 126 -14.61 28.37 -5.67
C HIS A 126 -14.73 28.06 -4.18
N TYR A 127 -15.95 28.19 -3.66
CA TYR A 127 -16.29 28.08 -2.25
C TYR A 127 -17.15 26.84 -2.02
N ARG A 128 -16.77 26.04 -1.03
CA ARG A 128 -17.50 24.87 -0.54
C ARG A 128 -17.75 24.99 0.95
N PHE A 129 -18.79 24.34 1.46
CA PHE A 129 -18.93 24.18 2.90
C PHE A 129 -17.79 23.31 3.45
N SER A 130 -17.17 23.75 4.54
CA SER A 130 -16.14 22.95 5.21
C SER A 130 -16.78 21.71 5.83
N TYR A 131 -16.14 20.56 5.64
CA TYR A 131 -16.58 19.31 6.28
C TYR A 131 -16.51 19.36 7.81
N GLU A 132 -15.80 20.32 8.40
CA GLU A 132 -15.86 20.56 9.85
C GLU A 132 -17.23 21.12 10.28
N TRP A 133 -17.75 22.10 9.55
CA TRP A 133 -19.09 22.65 9.80
C TRP A 133 -20.22 21.69 9.40
N LEU A 134 -20.11 21.03 8.24
CA LEU A 134 -21.11 20.03 7.82
C LEU A 134 -21.23 18.89 8.83
N TYR A 135 -20.12 18.47 9.41
CA TYR A 135 -20.13 17.45 10.45
C TYR A 135 -20.87 17.91 11.72
N ALA A 136 -20.66 19.16 12.16
CA ALA A 136 -21.40 19.74 13.28
C ALA A 136 -22.90 19.82 12.98
N LEU A 137 -23.27 20.20 11.75
CA LEU A 137 -24.66 20.26 11.31
C LEU A 137 -25.32 18.87 11.35
N VAL A 138 -24.66 17.86 10.79
CA VAL A 138 -25.16 16.47 10.80
C VAL A 138 -25.36 15.97 12.23
N LYS A 139 -24.44 16.27 13.16
CA LYS A 139 -24.61 15.90 14.58
C LYS A 139 -25.85 16.52 15.22
N GLU A 140 -26.13 17.79 14.96
CA GLU A 140 -27.30 18.45 15.53
C GLU A 140 -28.60 17.87 14.95
N LEU A 141 -28.61 17.53 13.65
CA LEU A 141 -29.74 16.84 13.02
C LEU A 141 -29.95 15.42 13.57
N GLU A 142 -28.86 14.67 13.82
CA GLU A 142 -28.93 13.33 14.44
C GLU A 142 -29.45 13.38 15.90
N ARG A 143 -29.29 14.53 16.59
CA ARG A 143 -29.79 14.74 17.97
C ARG A 143 -31.25 15.17 18.04
N ASP A 144 -31.75 15.84 17.02
CA ASP A 144 -33.16 16.24 16.96
C ASP A 144 -34.07 15.01 16.81
N ILE A 145 -34.98 14.82 17.77
CA ILE A 145 -35.78 13.59 17.89
C ILE A 145 -36.67 13.38 16.66
N GLU A 146 -37.37 14.43 16.21
CA GLU A 146 -38.32 14.32 15.10
C GLU A 146 -37.63 14.15 13.75
N THR A 147 -36.47 14.79 13.56
CA THR A 147 -35.59 14.54 12.43
C THR A 147 -35.08 13.09 12.46
N PHE A 148 -34.54 12.65 13.61
CA PHE A 148 -33.90 11.35 13.77
C PHE A 148 -34.84 10.18 13.43
N LYS A 149 -36.12 10.27 13.83
CA LYS A 149 -37.14 9.26 13.53
C LYS A 149 -37.36 9.04 12.02
N GLN A 150 -37.10 10.06 11.22
CA GLN A 150 -37.28 10.02 9.76
C GLN A 150 -36.01 9.60 9.02
N LEU A 151 -34.86 9.53 9.71
CA LEU A 151 -33.60 9.11 9.11
C LEU A 151 -33.60 7.61 8.82
N ARG A 152 -32.74 7.21 7.86
CA ARG A 152 -32.37 5.81 7.67
C ARG A 152 -31.03 5.56 8.31
N VAL A 153 -30.86 4.35 8.85
CA VAL A 153 -29.62 3.91 9.48
C VAL A 153 -29.18 2.55 8.97
N CYS A 154 -27.87 2.32 8.95
CA CYS A 154 -27.27 0.99 8.74
C CYS A 154 -26.20 0.71 9.82
N ALA A 155 -25.88 -0.57 10.01
CA ALA A 155 -24.80 -1.00 10.88
C ALA A 155 -23.44 -0.62 10.29
N ASN A 156 -22.54 -0.13 11.14
CA ASN A 156 -21.17 0.19 10.71
C ASN A 156 -20.40 -1.11 10.36
N GLN A 157 -19.84 -1.15 9.15
CA GLN A 157 -19.11 -2.33 8.66
C GLN A 157 -17.86 -2.67 9.51
N LEU A 158 -17.27 -1.70 10.22
CA LEU A 158 -16.11 -1.90 11.09
C LEU A 158 -16.45 -2.57 12.44
N ILE A 159 -17.73 -2.88 12.70
CA ILE A 159 -18.11 -3.63 13.89
C ILE A 159 -17.50 -5.03 13.83
N THR A 160 -16.81 -5.38 14.90
CA THR A 160 -16.36 -6.74 15.21
C THR A 160 -17.11 -7.25 16.44
N GLU A 161 -17.21 -8.56 16.62
CA GLU A 161 -17.94 -9.14 17.75
C GLU A 161 -17.14 -10.22 18.48
N THR A 162 -17.20 -10.15 19.80
CA THR A 162 -16.79 -11.25 20.69
C THR A 162 -18.03 -11.94 21.25
N LYS A 163 -17.84 -12.97 22.09
CA LYS A 163 -18.96 -13.65 22.76
C LYS A 163 -19.83 -12.71 23.60
N GLU A 164 -19.25 -11.65 24.16
CA GLU A 164 -19.93 -10.78 25.14
C GLU A 164 -20.19 -9.36 24.65
N LYS A 165 -19.51 -8.89 23.61
CA LYS A 165 -19.49 -7.48 23.21
C LYS A 165 -19.36 -7.28 21.71
N TYR A 166 -19.92 -6.18 21.24
CA TYR A 166 -19.60 -5.57 19.95
C TYR A 166 -18.51 -4.52 20.14
N HIS A 167 -17.56 -4.47 19.22
CA HIS A 167 -16.36 -3.64 19.29
C HIS A 167 -16.16 -2.83 18.01
N LEU A 168 -15.81 -1.55 18.19
CA LEU A 168 -15.34 -0.64 17.16
C LEU A 168 -13.93 -0.20 17.51
N SER A 169 -12.97 -0.70 16.76
CA SER A 169 -11.54 -0.35 16.88
C SER A 169 -11.21 1.06 16.40
N PHE A 170 -12.16 1.71 15.72
CA PHE A 170 -12.01 3.05 15.16
C PHE A 170 -13.20 3.91 15.59
N TYR A 171 -13.03 4.61 16.70
CA TYR A 171 -13.94 5.65 17.15
C TYR A 171 -13.17 6.97 17.28
N PRO A 172 -13.30 7.91 16.34
CA PRO A 172 -12.60 9.18 16.46
C PRO A 172 -13.04 9.94 17.72
N ASP A 173 -12.12 10.22 18.65
CA ASP A 173 -12.38 11.15 19.75
C ASP A 173 -12.55 12.54 19.17
N ARG A 174 -13.80 12.98 19.18
CA ARG A 174 -14.24 14.23 18.57
C ARG A 174 -14.40 15.34 19.63
N SER A 175 -13.99 15.10 20.88
CA SER A 175 -14.02 16.09 21.98
C SER A 175 -12.75 16.93 22.05
N SER A 176 -11.59 16.32 21.77
CA SER A 176 -10.28 16.96 21.69
C SER A 176 -9.96 17.38 20.25
N GLN A 177 -10.14 18.66 19.94
CA GLN A 177 -9.95 19.19 18.58
C GLN A 177 -8.48 19.50 18.21
N LYS A 178 -7.48 19.16 19.06
CA LYS A 178 -6.05 19.37 18.78
C LYS A 178 -5.33 18.09 18.31
N ASN A 179 -5.76 16.93 18.79
CA ASN A 179 -5.23 15.63 18.38
C ASN A 179 -6.41 14.81 17.85
N ALA A 180 -6.31 14.33 16.60
CA ALA A 180 -7.23 13.34 16.05
C ALA A 180 -6.97 11.98 16.73
N ASN A 181 -7.27 11.92 18.03
CA ASN A 181 -7.17 10.71 18.83
C ASN A 181 -8.21 9.73 18.32
N ILE A 182 -7.82 8.48 18.17
CA ILE A 182 -8.72 7.39 17.82
C ILE A 182 -8.84 6.55 19.09
N GLU A 183 -10.06 6.43 19.57
CA GLU A 183 -10.46 5.60 20.69
C GLU A 183 -11.09 4.30 20.19
N GLU A 184 -11.27 3.37 21.12
CA GLU A 184 -12.08 2.18 20.92
C GLU A 184 -13.44 2.36 21.61
N ALA A 185 -14.51 1.91 20.95
CA ALA A 185 -15.83 1.85 21.54
C ALA A 185 -16.29 0.39 21.67
N SER A 186 -16.92 0.04 22.78
CA SER A 186 -17.53 -1.29 22.95
C SER A 186 -18.88 -1.21 23.64
N ILE A 187 -19.80 -2.09 23.23
CA ILE A 187 -21.12 -2.24 23.84
C ILE A 187 -21.38 -3.72 24.13
N ARG A 188 -22.16 -4.00 25.18
CA ARG A 188 -22.53 -5.38 25.52
C ARG A 188 -23.42 -5.99 24.43
N LYS A 189 -23.13 -7.23 24.05
CA LYS A 189 -23.94 -8.04 23.13
C LYS A 189 -25.21 -8.52 23.85
N THR A 190 -26.23 -7.68 23.86
CA THR A 190 -27.57 -8.01 24.37
C THR A 190 -28.47 -8.45 23.22
N ALA A 191 -29.53 -9.20 23.50
CA ALA A 191 -30.49 -9.63 22.47
C ALA A 191 -31.06 -8.44 21.66
N LEU A 192 -31.32 -7.30 22.33
CA LEU A 192 -31.80 -6.09 21.67
C LEU A 192 -30.75 -5.49 20.73
N VAL A 193 -29.49 -5.39 21.14
CA VAL A 193 -28.42 -4.87 20.27
C VAL A 193 -28.21 -5.79 19.07
N SER A 194 -28.16 -7.12 19.29
CA SER A 194 -28.02 -8.09 18.22
C SER A 194 -29.17 -7.99 17.22
N PHE A 195 -30.41 -7.83 17.70
CA PHE A 195 -31.58 -7.62 16.86
C PHE A 195 -31.48 -6.34 16.04
N ILE A 196 -31.11 -5.20 16.66
CA ILE A 196 -30.96 -3.93 15.93
C ILE A 196 -29.89 -4.04 14.84
N LEU A 197 -28.73 -4.63 15.15
CA LEU A 197 -27.65 -4.79 14.16
C LEU A 197 -28.02 -5.74 13.02
N SER A 198 -28.74 -6.84 13.30
CA SER A 198 -29.22 -7.74 12.23
C SER A 198 -30.28 -7.08 11.35
N GLU A 199 -31.13 -6.24 11.92
CA GLU A 199 -32.17 -5.50 11.19
C GLU A 199 -31.64 -4.28 10.41
N THR A 200 -30.35 -3.97 10.54
CA THR A 200 -29.70 -2.80 9.94
C THR A 200 -28.48 -3.20 9.09
N THR A 201 -28.41 -4.46 8.65
CA THR A 201 -27.41 -4.92 7.67
C THR A 201 -27.53 -4.17 6.34
N SER A 202 -28.73 -3.69 6.03
CA SER A 202 -29.02 -2.71 4.97
C SER A 202 -29.68 -1.48 5.57
N GLU A 203 -29.83 -0.41 4.77
CA GLU A 203 -30.51 0.80 5.21
C GLU A 203 -31.93 0.52 5.70
N ARG A 204 -32.29 1.07 6.86
CA ARG A 204 -33.64 0.96 7.41
C ARG A 204 -34.08 2.24 8.10
N CYS A 205 -35.35 2.61 7.94
CA CYS A 205 -35.91 3.80 8.61
C CYS A 205 -35.95 3.60 10.13
N VAL A 206 -35.60 4.64 10.88
CA VAL A 206 -35.61 4.61 12.35
C VAL A 206 -37.02 4.33 12.89
N SER A 207 -38.08 4.89 12.28
CA SER A 207 -39.47 4.60 12.64
C SER A 207 -39.83 3.11 12.57
N ASP A 208 -39.29 2.40 11.59
CA ASP A 208 -39.58 0.98 11.38
C ASP A 208 -38.86 0.13 12.42
N ILE A 209 -37.63 0.53 12.80
CA ILE A 209 -36.88 -0.11 13.89
C ILE A 209 -37.60 0.09 15.22
N ILE A 210 -38.11 1.30 15.49
CA ILE A 210 -38.91 1.59 16.69
C ILE A 210 -40.13 0.67 16.76
N THR A 211 -40.90 0.60 15.67
CA THR A 211 -42.09 -0.25 15.57
C THR A 211 -41.75 -1.73 15.79
N ALA A 212 -40.65 -2.20 15.19
CA ALA A 212 -40.19 -3.57 15.33
C ALA A 212 -39.77 -3.92 16.78
N ILE A 213 -39.13 -2.99 17.49
CA ILE A 213 -38.76 -3.17 18.90
C ILE A 213 -40.01 -3.21 19.79
N GLN A 214 -40.96 -2.28 19.57
CA GLN A 214 -42.20 -2.21 20.35
C GLN A 214 -43.11 -3.43 20.17
N ALA A 215 -43.04 -4.10 19.01
CA ALA A 215 -43.76 -5.35 18.77
C ALA A 215 -43.30 -6.51 19.69
N HIS A 216 -42.07 -6.44 20.22
CA HIS A 216 -41.46 -7.50 21.02
C HIS A 216 -41.16 -7.09 22.47
N GLN A 217 -41.13 -5.79 22.78
CA GLN A 217 -40.84 -5.28 24.13
C GLN A 217 -41.73 -4.10 24.53
N ASP A 218 -42.17 -4.11 25.79
CA ASP A 218 -42.94 -3.01 26.40
C ASP A 218 -42.00 -1.89 26.88
N VAL A 219 -41.50 -1.10 25.93
CA VAL A 219 -40.58 0.03 26.16
C VAL A 219 -41.13 1.29 25.48
N SER A 220 -41.07 2.43 26.18
CA SER A 220 -41.51 3.71 25.60
C SER A 220 -40.65 4.12 24.39
N GLU A 221 -41.30 4.71 23.39
CA GLU A 221 -40.64 5.20 22.17
C GLU A 221 -39.45 6.11 22.49
N GLU A 222 -39.59 7.04 23.43
CA GLU A 222 -38.53 7.96 23.85
C GLU A 222 -37.25 7.24 24.29
N LYS A 223 -37.38 6.13 25.03
CA LYS A 223 -36.23 5.34 25.47
C LYS A 223 -35.57 4.61 24.31
N ILE A 224 -36.36 4.13 23.34
CA ILE A 224 -35.85 3.47 22.14
C ILE A 224 -35.08 4.47 21.28
N VAL A 225 -35.67 5.66 21.02
CA VAL A 225 -35.02 6.74 20.28
C VAL A 225 -33.70 7.14 20.94
N ALA A 226 -33.71 7.42 22.25
CA ALA A 226 -32.49 7.79 22.98
C ALA A 226 -31.44 6.66 22.97
N PHE A 227 -31.85 5.40 22.87
CA PHE A 227 -30.92 4.28 22.70
C PHE A 227 -30.32 4.23 21.29
N LEU A 228 -31.14 4.35 20.24
CA LEU A 228 -30.69 4.38 18.85
C LEU A 228 -29.78 5.59 18.55
N GLN A 229 -30.13 6.77 19.07
CA GLN A 229 -29.27 7.97 18.97
C GLN A 229 -27.90 7.74 19.61
N ARG A 230 -27.83 7.04 20.75
CA ARG A 230 -26.54 6.67 21.35
C ARG A 230 -25.74 5.70 20.50
N LEU A 231 -26.38 4.77 19.80
CA LEU A 231 -25.69 3.89 18.85
C LEU A 231 -25.12 4.67 17.66
N VAL A 232 -25.84 5.70 17.17
CA VAL A 232 -25.35 6.60 16.12
C VAL A 232 -24.23 7.52 16.61
N GLU A 233 -24.34 8.05 17.83
CA GLU A 233 -23.30 8.87 18.48
C GLU A 233 -21.99 8.09 18.70
N LYS A 234 -22.11 6.79 18.95
CA LYS A 234 -21.00 5.84 19.11
C LYS A 234 -20.60 5.14 17.81
N ASP A 235 -21.09 5.61 16.67
CA ASP A 235 -20.80 5.10 15.32
C ASP A 235 -21.08 3.59 15.12
N PHE A 236 -21.89 2.94 15.98
CA PHE A 236 -22.36 1.57 15.74
C PHE A 236 -23.44 1.54 14.66
N LEU A 237 -24.26 2.59 14.61
CA LEU A 237 -25.15 2.87 13.50
C LEU A 237 -24.66 4.11 12.75
N LEU A 238 -24.84 4.13 11.44
CA LEU A 238 -24.53 5.26 10.57
C LEU A 238 -25.85 5.76 9.99
N SER A 239 -26.06 7.08 10.00
CA SER A 239 -27.25 7.69 9.39
C SER A 239 -27.03 8.04 7.92
N ASP A 240 -28.13 8.13 7.18
CA ASP A 240 -28.16 8.57 5.78
C ASP A 240 -27.78 10.05 5.55
N LEU A 241 -27.56 10.82 6.62
CA LEU A 241 -26.93 12.15 6.56
C LEU A 241 -25.40 12.06 6.36
N ARG A 242 -24.79 10.91 6.64
CA ARG A 242 -23.36 10.66 6.45
C ARG A 242 -23.10 10.14 5.04
N VAL A 243 -23.19 11.06 4.09
CA VAL A 243 -23.04 10.78 2.65
C VAL A 243 -21.61 10.29 2.32
N SER A 244 -21.50 9.30 1.43
CA SER A 244 -20.21 8.85 0.87
C SER A 244 -19.48 10.00 0.19
N LEU A 245 -18.15 10.05 0.29
CA LEU A 245 -17.34 11.12 -0.32
C LEU A 245 -17.03 10.86 -1.80
N SER A 246 -17.50 9.73 -2.34
CA SER A 246 -17.36 9.35 -3.74
C SER A 246 -18.57 9.69 -4.61
N VAL A 247 -19.69 10.12 -4.00
CA VAL A 247 -20.89 10.47 -4.76
C VAL A 247 -20.66 11.75 -5.55
N PRO A 248 -21.30 11.88 -6.73
CA PRO A 248 -21.42 13.17 -7.39
C PRO A 248 -22.17 14.15 -6.48
N ARG A 249 -21.65 15.37 -6.36
CA ARG A 249 -22.28 16.51 -5.66
C ARG A 249 -22.85 16.14 -4.27
N PRO A 250 -22.03 15.68 -3.31
CA PRO A 250 -22.50 15.18 -2.00
C PRO A 250 -23.31 16.20 -1.20
N ILE A 251 -23.02 17.50 -1.38
CA ILE A 251 -23.74 18.59 -0.71
C ILE A 251 -25.18 18.67 -1.22
N GLU A 252 -25.43 18.41 -2.50
CA GLU A 252 -26.77 18.37 -3.06
C GLU A 252 -27.56 17.18 -2.51
N LYS A 253 -26.93 16.00 -2.40
CA LYS A 253 -27.54 14.82 -1.77
C LYS A 253 -27.87 15.08 -0.29
N LEU A 254 -26.96 15.71 0.45
CA LEU A 254 -27.22 16.12 1.84
C LEU A 254 -28.35 17.16 1.92
N HIS A 255 -28.37 18.15 1.03
CA HIS A 255 -29.42 19.17 0.97
C HIS A 255 -30.80 18.56 0.70
N ALA A 256 -30.88 17.67 -0.29
CA ALA A 256 -32.10 16.93 -0.60
C ALA A 256 -32.59 16.17 0.64
N ARG A 257 -31.68 15.49 1.35
CA ARG A 257 -32.05 14.76 2.55
C ARG A 257 -32.54 15.66 3.68
N ILE A 258 -31.85 16.78 3.97
CA ILE A 258 -32.28 17.78 4.97
C ILE A 258 -33.68 18.32 4.64
N THR A 259 -33.98 18.54 3.35
CA THR A 259 -35.29 19.02 2.88
C THR A 259 -36.43 18.09 3.28
N GLU A 260 -36.19 16.79 3.22
CA GLU A 260 -37.18 15.77 3.55
C GLU A 260 -37.43 15.67 5.06
N VAL A 261 -36.40 15.84 5.89
CA VAL A 261 -36.45 15.46 7.31
C VAL A 261 -36.53 16.64 8.29
N ASN A 262 -36.12 17.85 7.89
CA ASN A 262 -36.12 19.01 8.79
C ASN A 262 -36.38 20.34 8.05
N GLN A 263 -37.64 20.78 8.03
CA GLN A 263 -38.06 22.02 7.36
C GLN A 263 -37.42 23.28 7.96
N ASN A 264 -37.17 23.30 9.27
CA ASN A 264 -36.61 24.48 9.97
C ASN A 264 -35.17 24.75 9.53
N ILE A 265 -34.33 23.72 9.50
CA ILE A 265 -32.94 23.81 9.04
C ILE A 265 -32.88 23.93 7.53
N HIS A 266 -33.76 23.24 6.80
CA HIS A 266 -33.85 23.31 5.34
C HIS A 266 -33.91 24.76 4.84
N HIS A 267 -34.81 25.58 5.37
CA HIS A 267 -34.95 26.97 4.90
C HIS A 267 -33.64 27.78 5.04
N HIS A 268 -32.93 27.64 6.16
CA HIS A 268 -31.65 28.31 6.39
C HIS A 268 -30.54 27.74 5.50
N PHE A 269 -30.48 26.42 5.36
CA PHE A 269 -29.50 25.74 4.53
C PHE A 269 -29.68 26.05 3.04
N ALA A 270 -30.91 26.05 2.53
CA ALA A 270 -31.23 26.39 1.14
C ALA A 270 -30.84 27.83 0.80
N GLN A 271 -31.06 28.77 1.72
CA GLN A 271 -30.61 30.15 1.55
C GLN A 271 -29.09 30.27 1.51
N LEU A 272 -28.38 29.57 2.41
CA LEU A 272 -26.91 29.52 2.40
C LEU A 272 -26.39 28.91 1.10
N TYR A 273 -26.94 27.77 0.69
CA TYR A 273 -26.55 27.06 -0.52
C TYR A 273 -26.68 27.96 -1.76
N LYS A 274 -27.84 28.61 -1.93
CA LYS A 274 -28.08 29.55 -3.04
C LYS A 274 -27.11 30.73 -3.04
N LYS A 275 -26.75 31.26 -1.86
CA LYS A 275 -25.79 32.37 -1.77
C LYS A 275 -24.37 31.92 -2.12
N VAL A 276 -23.95 30.73 -1.70
CA VAL A 276 -22.65 30.15 -2.08
C VAL A 276 -22.59 29.90 -3.59
N GLN A 277 -23.67 29.40 -4.20
CA GLN A 277 -23.75 29.25 -5.66
C GLN A 277 -23.59 30.59 -6.38
N LEU A 278 -24.32 31.64 -5.96
CA LEU A 278 -24.22 32.98 -6.55
C LEU A 278 -22.80 33.57 -6.44
N VAL A 279 -22.09 33.26 -5.37
CA VAL A 279 -20.69 33.67 -5.17
C VAL A 279 -19.78 32.92 -6.15
N ASN A 280 -19.95 31.61 -6.28
CA ASN A 280 -19.20 30.79 -7.22
C ASN A 280 -19.42 31.22 -8.67
N GLU A 281 -20.66 31.59 -9.05
CA GLU A 281 -20.99 32.13 -10.37
C GLU A 281 -20.24 33.42 -10.69
N ARG A 282 -20.03 34.29 -9.69
CA ARG A 282 -19.28 35.54 -9.84
C ARG A 282 -17.77 35.33 -9.89
N GLY A 283 -17.26 34.23 -9.30
CA GLY A 283 -15.83 33.91 -9.23
C GLY A 283 -14.97 34.84 -8.36
N VAL A 284 -15.57 35.88 -7.77
CA VAL A 284 -14.95 36.88 -6.89
C VAL A 284 -15.79 37.01 -5.63
N PHE A 285 -15.13 37.07 -4.47
CA PHE A 285 -15.80 37.16 -3.19
C PHE A 285 -15.34 38.38 -2.40
N GLU A 286 -16.30 39.23 -2.06
CA GLU A 286 -16.05 40.42 -1.25
C GLU A 286 -15.98 40.06 0.24
N GLU A 287 -15.17 40.80 1.01
CA GLU A 287 -15.00 40.58 2.45
C GLU A 287 -16.32 40.57 3.24
N THR A 288 -17.22 41.48 2.90
CA THR A 288 -18.55 41.60 3.53
C THR A 288 -19.40 40.34 3.33
N GLN A 289 -19.24 39.65 2.20
CA GLN A 289 -19.99 38.45 1.88
C GLN A 289 -19.46 37.24 2.66
N TYR A 290 -18.14 37.11 2.86
CA TYR A 290 -17.55 36.05 3.68
C TYR A 290 -18.04 36.13 5.11
N GLN A 291 -17.88 37.30 5.74
CA GLN A 291 -18.30 37.52 7.12
C GLN A 291 -19.80 37.21 7.27
N TYR A 292 -20.61 37.72 6.36
CA TYR A 292 -22.05 37.45 6.35
C TYR A 292 -22.40 35.96 6.24
N LEU A 293 -21.78 35.21 5.32
CA LEU A 293 -22.00 33.76 5.21
C LEU A 293 -21.55 33.02 6.48
N THR A 294 -20.36 33.34 7.00
CA THR A 294 -19.85 32.67 8.21
C THR A 294 -20.70 32.93 9.44
N GLU A 295 -21.24 34.15 9.61
CA GLU A 295 -22.16 34.47 10.72
C GLU A 295 -23.52 33.77 10.55
N MET A 296 -24.05 33.67 9.33
CA MET A 296 -25.24 32.84 9.07
C MET A 296 -24.99 31.37 9.41
N MET A 297 -23.84 30.81 9.01
CA MET A 297 -23.47 29.41 9.30
C MET A 297 -23.28 29.16 10.80
N LYS A 298 -22.64 30.11 11.50
CA LYS A 298 -22.43 30.09 12.95
C LYS A 298 -23.73 30.17 13.74
N ALA A 299 -24.73 30.89 13.23
CA ALA A 299 -26.06 30.95 13.82
C ALA A 299 -26.80 29.60 13.74
N ILE A 300 -26.50 28.76 12.74
CA ILE A 300 -27.03 27.39 12.64
C ILE A 300 -26.26 26.47 13.60
N VAL A 301 -24.94 26.34 13.41
CA VAL A 301 -24.06 25.56 14.29
C VAL A 301 -22.65 26.18 14.35
N PRO A 302 -22.04 26.26 15.55
CA PRO A 302 -20.66 26.74 15.69
C PRO A 302 -19.64 25.71 15.19
N ALA A 303 -18.61 26.17 14.49
CA ALA A 303 -17.49 25.37 14.01
C ALA A 303 -16.20 26.21 13.99
N ARG A 304 -15.03 25.60 13.77
CA ARG A 304 -13.77 26.36 13.60
C ARG A 304 -13.53 26.80 12.18
N GLU A 305 -13.98 25.99 11.22
CA GLU A 305 -13.86 26.25 9.79
C GLU A 305 -15.24 26.09 9.16
N TYR A 306 -15.67 27.14 8.45
CA TYR A 306 -17.00 27.22 7.87
C TYR A 306 -16.96 26.97 6.36
N LEU A 307 -16.02 27.59 5.66
CA LEU A 307 -15.88 27.48 4.21
C LEU A 307 -14.49 26.92 3.85
N HIS A 308 -14.48 26.01 2.89
CA HIS A 308 -13.29 25.58 2.18
C HIS A 308 -13.21 26.29 0.82
N MET A 309 -12.02 26.66 0.38
CA MET A 309 -11.81 27.38 -0.86
C MET A 309 -10.67 26.79 -1.66
N ASP A 310 -10.88 26.72 -2.96
CA ASP A 310 -9.85 26.40 -3.95
C ASP A 310 -9.90 27.46 -5.06
N ARG A 311 -8.77 27.68 -5.71
CA ARG A 311 -8.66 28.58 -6.86
C ARG A 311 -8.36 27.77 -8.12
N TYR A 312 -9.00 28.10 -9.23
CA TYR A 312 -8.84 27.37 -10.48
C TYR A 312 -8.80 28.29 -11.72
N PHE A 313 -8.29 27.76 -12.83
CA PHE A 313 -8.36 28.38 -14.14
C PHE A 313 -9.52 27.75 -14.94
N GLU A 314 -10.43 28.58 -15.45
CA GLU A 314 -11.57 28.12 -16.23
C GLU A 314 -11.22 27.82 -17.70
N GLN A 315 -10.12 28.38 -18.22
CA GLN A 315 -9.79 28.31 -19.64
C GLN A 315 -9.22 26.94 -20.09
N LYS A 316 -9.54 26.57 -21.34
CA LYS A 316 -9.35 25.23 -21.95
C LYS A 316 -8.09 25.04 -22.82
N ASP A 317 -7.28 26.07 -23.05
CA ASP A 317 -6.27 26.06 -24.14
C ASP A 317 -4.83 25.71 -23.74
N MET A 318 -4.59 25.39 -22.46
CA MET A 318 -3.23 25.05 -22.04
C MET A 318 -2.82 23.69 -22.60
N SER A 319 -1.67 23.65 -23.27
CA SER A 319 -1.27 22.49 -24.07
C SER A 319 0.23 22.28 -24.09
N LEU A 320 0.67 21.03 -24.19
CA LEU A 320 2.08 20.66 -24.34
C LEU A 320 2.27 19.73 -25.57
N PRO A 321 3.47 19.69 -26.17
CA PRO A 321 3.77 18.79 -27.29
C PRO A 321 3.66 17.31 -26.88
N MET A 322 2.77 16.56 -27.51
CA MET A 322 2.45 15.19 -27.09
C MET A 322 3.63 14.23 -27.21
N GLY A 323 4.21 14.07 -28.42
CA GLY A 323 5.28 13.08 -28.64
C GLY A 323 6.54 13.32 -27.79
N GLU A 324 6.89 14.58 -27.55
CA GLU A 324 8.05 14.95 -26.71
C GLU A 324 7.81 14.62 -25.23
N MET A 325 6.61 14.89 -24.72
CA MET A 325 6.23 14.61 -23.33
C MET A 325 6.10 13.11 -23.09
N GLU A 326 5.44 12.38 -23.98
CA GLU A 326 5.32 10.93 -23.88
C GLU A 326 6.69 10.23 -23.87
N ALA A 327 7.60 10.64 -24.75
CA ALA A 327 8.96 10.10 -24.78
C ALA A 327 9.73 10.40 -23.49
N THR A 328 9.64 11.64 -22.99
CA THR A 328 10.35 12.07 -21.77
C THR A 328 9.81 11.36 -20.52
N LEU A 329 8.49 11.26 -20.37
CA LEU A 329 7.83 10.60 -19.26
C LEU A 329 8.05 9.08 -19.31
N SER A 330 7.97 8.46 -20.48
CA SER A 330 8.27 7.02 -20.64
C SER A 330 9.70 6.70 -20.26
N ASN A 331 10.67 7.52 -20.69
CA ASN A 331 12.07 7.36 -20.29
C ASN A 331 12.27 7.55 -18.77
N LEU A 332 11.61 8.53 -18.16
CA LEU A 332 11.63 8.72 -16.70
C LEU A 332 11.13 7.46 -15.98
N VAL A 333 10.00 6.91 -16.42
CA VAL A 333 9.42 5.70 -15.86
C VAL A 333 10.32 4.48 -16.08
N ASP A 334 10.91 4.32 -17.26
CA ASP A 334 11.89 3.27 -17.54
C ASP A 334 13.05 3.30 -16.53
N TRP A 335 13.54 4.49 -16.20
CA TRP A 335 14.58 4.65 -15.19
C TRP A 335 14.09 4.29 -13.80
N TYR A 336 12.86 4.66 -13.43
CA TYR A 336 12.26 4.22 -12.18
C TYR A 336 12.08 2.70 -12.11
N VAL A 337 11.66 2.05 -13.19
CA VAL A 337 11.56 0.59 -13.28
C VAL A 337 12.94 -0.05 -13.11
N LYS A 338 13.98 0.47 -13.78
CA LYS A 338 15.37 -0.04 -13.66
C LYS A 338 15.93 0.12 -12.25
N LEU A 339 15.60 1.22 -11.57
CA LEU A 339 16.09 1.53 -10.23
C LEU A 339 15.24 0.94 -9.11
N ALA A 340 14.00 0.50 -9.37
CA ALA A 340 13.09 -0.04 -8.37
C ALA A 340 13.73 -1.12 -7.46
N PRO A 341 14.49 -2.11 -7.97
CA PRO A 341 15.14 -3.10 -7.10
C PRO A 341 16.12 -2.53 -6.07
N VAL A 342 16.63 -1.33 -6.33
CA VAL A 342 17.56 -0.61 -5.45
C VAL A 342 16.84 0.39 -4.53
N LEU A 343 15.81 1.04 -5.05
CA LEU A 343 15.12 2.14 -4.38
C LEU A 343 13.98 1.65 -3.48
N THR A 344 13.31 0.55 -3.83
CA THR A 344 12.15 0.10 -3.08
C THR A 344 12.59 -0.41 -1.70
N GLN A 345 12.16 0.30 -0.67
CA GLN A 345 12.25 -0.21 0.70
C GLN A 345 11.35 -1.44 0.80
N GLN A 346 11.92 -2.58 1.18
CA GLN A 346 11.13 -3.74 1.58
C GLN A 346 10.22 -3.31 2.72
N ALA A 347 8.93 -3.62 2.64
CA ALA A 347 7.96 -3.37 3.72
C ALA A 347 8.15 -4.44 4.80
N PRO A 348 9.07 -4.23 5.76
CA PRO A 348 9.59 -5.34 6.54
C PRO A 348 8.56 -5.80 7.59
N HIS A 349 7.66 -4.91 7.99
CA HIS A 349 6.50 -5.24 8.81
C HIS A 349 5.54 -6.19 8.06
N MET A 350 5.34 -5.98 6.75
CA MET A 350 4.53 -6.89 5.94
C MET A 350 5.26 -8.20 5.62
N ASP A 351 6.59 -8.22 5.56
CA ASP A 351 7.35 -9.48 5.47
C ASP A 351 7.13 -10.35 6.72
N VAL A 352 7.21 -9.75 7.92
CA VAL A 352 6.88 -10.43 9.18
C VAL A 352 5.44 -10.90 9.17
N TYR A 353 4.50 -10.03 8.76
CA TYR A 353 3.08 -10.36 8.72
C TYR A 353 2.75 -11.50 7.74
N TYR A 354 3.33 -11.48 6.54
CA TYR A 354 3.18 -12.54 5.54
C TYR A 354 3.70 -13.87 6.05
N GLN A 355 4.88 -13.88 6.67
CA GLN A 355 5.44 -15.11 7.22
C GLN A 355 4.51 -15.69 8.30
N GLN A 356 4.05 -14.87 9.25
CA GLN A 356 3.15 -15.33 10.30
C GLN A 356 1.77 -15.77 9.75
N PHE A 357 1.26 -15.11 8.70
CA PHE A 357 0.05 -15.53 8.00
C PHE A 357 0.22 -16.92 7.39
N VAL A 358 1.29 -17.14 6.62
CA VAL A 358 1.57 -18.43 5.97
C VAL A 358 1.80 -19.52 7.00
N ASP A 359 2.53 -19.24 8.08
CA ASP A 359 2.80 -20.21 9.15
C ASP A 359 1.53 -20.65 9.88
N ARG A 360 0.56 -19.74 10.04
CA ARG A 360 -0.70 -20.00 10.73
C ARG A 360 -1.74 -20.65 9.82
N TYR A 361 -1.87 -20.16 8.59
CA TYR A 361 -3.02 -20.45 7.74
C TYR A 361 -2.68 -21.25 6.48
N GLY A 362 -1.41 -21.26 6.07
CA GLY A 362 -0.93 -21.88 4.84
C GLY A 362 -1.15 -21.01 3.60
N PHE A 363 -0.86 -21.57 2.43
CA PHE A 363 -1.08 -20.93 1.13
C PHE A 363 -2.49 -21.20 0.61
N ASN A 364 -3.01 -20.29 -0.22
CA ASN A 364 -4.31 -20.36 -0.89
C ASN A 364 -5.53 -20.49 0.05
N HIS A 365 -5.35 -20.29 1.35
CA HIS A 365 -6.43 -20.29 2.33
C HIS A 365 -6.95 -18.86 2.55
N ALA A 366 -8.22 -18.65 2.23
CA ALA A 366 -8.87 -17.35 2.30
C ALA A 366 -9.55 -17.13 3.65
N ILE A 367 -9.21 -16.03 4.32
CA ILE A 367 -9.74 -15.67 5.64
C ILE A 367 -10.44 -14.33 5.54
N ASN A 368 -11.59 -14.21 6.21
CA ASN A 368 -12.31 -12.94 6.27
C ASN A 368 -11.40 -11.87 6.92
N VAL A 369 -11.33 -10.69 6.31
CA VAL A 369 -10.40 -9.65 6.74
C VAL A 369 -10.70 -9.11 8.15
N LYS A 370 -11.98 -9.08 8.59
CA LYS A 370 -12.35 -8.67 9.95
C LYS A 370 -11.76 -9.65 10.96
N THR A 371 -11.94 -10.95 10.71
CA THR A 371 -11.43 -12.03 11.55
C THR A 371 -9.91 -11.99 11.58
N LEU A 372 -9.24 -11.84 10.44
CA LEU A 372 -7.78 -11.83 10.39
C LEU A 372 -7.16 -10.74 11.29
N LEU A 373 -7.70 -9.52 11.22
CA LEU A 373 -7.18 -8.37 11.95
C LEU A 373 -7.59 -8.34 13.44
N GLU A 374 -8.36 -9.33 13.91
CA GLU A 374 -8.74 -9.46 15.32
C GLU A 374 -7.58 -10.03 16.16
N ASP A 375 -7.00 -9.20 17.03
CA ASP A 375 -5.77 -9.53 17.76
C ASP A 375 -5.93 -10.63 18.82
N GLN A 376 -7.11 -10.73 19.46
CA GLN A 376 -7.31 -11.62 20.60
C GLN A 376 -7.40 -13.11 20.23
N THR A 377 -7.87 -13.41 19.03
CA THR A 377 -8.20 -14.78 18.61
C THR A 377 -7.42 -15.19 17.37
N GLN A 378 -7.01 -14.23 16.54
CA GLN A 378 -6.41 -14.47 15.24
C GLN A 378 -4.99 -13.89 15.16
N LEU A 379 -4.58 -13.43 13.97
CA LEU A 379 -3.23 -12.94 13.76
C LEU A 379 -3.04 -11.51 14.31
N GLY A 380 -4.11 -10.71 14.28
CA GLY A 380 -4.07 -9.30 14.64
C GLY A 380 -3.58 -8.42 13.50
N PRO A 381 -3.41 -7.10 13.73
CA PRO A 381 -2.93 -6.20 12.70
C PRO A 381 -1.43 -6.40 12.41
N PRO A 382 -0.97 -6.03 11.19
CA PRO A 382 0.47 -6.03 10.89
C PRO A 382 1.27 -5.14 11.85
N PRO A 383 2.57 -5.42 12.06
CA PRO A 383 3.43 -4.55 12.86
C PRO A 383 3.42 -3.12 12.33
N THR A 384 3.70 -2.14 13.20
CA THR A 384 3.65 -0.67 12.94
C THR A 384 2.25 -0.08 12.79
N TYR A 385 1.20 -0.90 12.81
CA TYR A 385 -0.17 -0.42 12.79
C TYR A 385 -0.56 0.06 14.18
N THR A 386 -1.24 1.20 14.27
CA THR A 386 -1.46 1.88 15.56
C THR A 386 -2.91 1.97 16.00
N VAL A 387 -3.86 1.46 15.21
CA VAL A 387 -5.30 1.70 15.42
C VAL A 387 -6.12 0.40 15.34
N PRO A 388 -6.02 -0.49 16.35
CA PRO A 388 -5.12 -0.45 17.51
C PRO A 388 -3.73 -1.06 17.22
N ARG A 389 -2.81 -1.00 18.18
CA ARG A 389 -1.54 -1.76 18.09
C ARG A 389 -1.80 -3.25 18.29
N GLY A 390 -1.04 -4.09 17.58
CA GLY A 390 -1.15 -5.54 17.68
C GLY A 390 0.03 -6.20 18.39
N GLN A 391 -0.14 -7.47 18.76
CA GLN A 391 0.89 -8.26 19.43
C GLN A 391 2.18 -8.48 18.61
N LEU A 392 2.10 -8.37 17.27
CA LEU A 392 3.24 -8.59 16.38
C LEU A 392 4.28 -7.44 16.40
N ASP A 393 3.96 -6.30 17.03
CA ASP A 393 4.92 -5.19 17.19
C ASP A 393 6.17 -5.63 17.96
N ALA A 394 6.02 -6.49 18.98
CA ALA A 394 7.16 -7.00 19.75
C ALA A 394 8.08 -7.89 18.89
N VAL A 395 7.49 -8.77 18.09
CA VAL A 395 8.21 -9.65 17.16
C VAL A 395 8.99 -8.82 16.12
N PHE A 396 8.36 -7.75 15.62
CA PHE A 396 9.01 -6.83 14.68
C PHE A 396 10.17 -6.05 15.31
N ALA A 397 10.01 -5.58 16.56
CA ALA A 397 11.07 -4.85 17.26
C ALA A 397 12.35 -5.70 17.46
N GLU A 398 12.21 -7.01 17.69
CA GLU A 398 13.35 -7.92 17.79
C GLU A 398 14.03 -8.17 16.43
N ARG A 399 13.25 -8.35 15.35
CA ARG A 399 13.78 -8.65 14.00
C ARG A 399 14.34 -7.41 13.29
N SER A 400 13.79 -6.23 13.52
CA SER A 400 14.14 -4.98 12.80
C SER A 400 15.54 -4.44 13.12
N GLN A 401 16.17 -4.88 14.21
CA GLN A 401 17.58 -4.54 14.50
C GLN A 401 18.58 -5.18 13.52
N VAL A 402 18.14 -6.12 12.67
CA VAL A 402 19.03 -6.97 11.86
C VAL A 402 19.00 -6.64 10.35
N HIS A 403 18.04 -5.83 9.87
CA HIS A 403 17.81 -5.66 8.44
C HIS A 403 17.46 -4.22 8.02
N THR A 404 18.46 -3.34 7.95
CA THR A 404 18.54 -2.38 6.84
C THR A 404 19.66 -2.85 5.92
N LYS A 405 19.30 -3.54 4.84
CA LYS A 405 20.27 -3.80 3.76
C LYS A 405 20.48 -2.47 3.04
N GLU A 406 21.55 -1.76 3.39
CA GLU A 406 22.03 -0.61 2.63
C GLU A 406 22.25 -1.01 1.16
N SER A 407 21.78 -0.20 0.22
CA SER A 407 22.19 -0.35 -1.17
C SER A 407 23.65 0.08 -1.32
N THR A 408 24.53 -0.91 -1.51
CA THR A 408 25.95 -0.67 -1.79
C THR A 408 26.11 0.18 -3.06
N PHE A 409 25.24 -0.01 -4.06
CA PHE A 409 25.25 0.75 -5.31
C PHE A 409 25.03 2.26 -5.10
N LEU A 410 24.04 2.67 -4.30
CA LEU A 410 23.78 4.10 -4.07
C LEU A 410 24.96 4.80 -3.36
N ARG A 411 25.64 4.07 -2.48
CA ARG A 411 26.83 4.57 -1.79
C ARG A 411 28.03 4.72 -2.73
N GLU A 412 28.29 3.71 -3.56
CA GLU A 412 29.33 3.78 -4.59
C GLU A 412 29.07 4.92 -5.58
N LEU A 413 27.82 5.06 -6.05
CA LEU A 413 27.41 6.13 -6.95
C LEU A 413 27.68 7.52 -6.36
N LEU A 414 27.37 7.72 -5.08
CA LEU A 414 27.66 8.97 -4.38
C LEU A 414 29.17 9.20 -4.25
N TYR A 415 29.94 8.20 -3.81
CA TYR A 415 31.38 8.36 -3.59
C TYR A 415 32.15 8.65 -4.88
N GLU A 416 31.84 7.98 -5.98
CA GLU A 416 32.46 8.26 -7.28
C GLU A 416 32.20 9.70 -7.73
N ALA A 417 30.97 10.20 -7.56
CA ALA A 417 30.65 11.58 -7.89
C ALA A 417 31.44 12.58 -7.04
N LEU A 418 31.53 12.34 -5.73
CA LEU A 418 32.27 13.21 -4.80
C LEU A 418 33.78 13.17 -5.05
N LEU A 419 34.37 12.00 -5.33
CA LEU A 419 35.80 11.84 -5.63
C LEU A 419 36.23 12.64 -6.86
N HIS A 420 35.34 12.70 -7.87
CA HIS A 420 35.59 13.44 -9.10
C HIS A 420 35.06 14.88 -9.07
N GLY A 421 34.50 15.34 -7.95
CA GLY A 421 33.95 16.69 -7.81
C GLY A 421 32.80 16.98 -8.77
N LYS A 422 32.01 15.97 -9.15
CA LYS A 422 30.85 16.10 -10.04
C LYS A 422 29.68 16.69 -9.28
N GLU A 423 29.10 17.78 -9.81
CA GLU A 423 27.88 18.39 -9.27
C GLU A 423 26.59 17.71 -9.80
N GLU A 424 26.72 16.97 -10.92
CA GLU A 424 25.65 16.24 -11.60
C GLU A 424 26.10 14.81 -11.95
N ILE A 425 25.24 13.83 -11.68
CA ILE A 425 25.38 12.43 -12.03
C ILE A 425 24.37 12.11 -13.13
N ASP A 426 24.87 11.82 -14.33
CA ASP A 426 24.04 11.33 -15.44
C ASP A 426 23.98 9.80 -15.43
N LEU A 427 22.82 9.26 -15.07
CA LEU A 427 22.58 7.82 -15.01
C LEU A 427 22.69 7.14 -16.37
N MET A 428 22.56 7.88 -17.49
CA MET A 428 22.78 7.32 -18.83
C MET A 428 24.21 6.81 -19.02
N ASN A 429 25.16 7.28 -18.21
CA ASN A 429 26.57 6.86 -18.21
C ASN A 429 26.91 5.91 -17.05
N VAL A 430 25.91 5.36 -16.36
CA VAL A 430 26.10 4.48 -15.19
C VAL A 430 25.48 3.11 -15.49
N ASP A 431 26.27 2.05 -15.31
CA ASP A 431 25.78 0.69 -15.37
C ASP A 431 25.04 0.34 -14.07
N VAL A 432 23.70 0.39 -14.12
CA VAL A 432 22.86 -0.09 -13.01
C VAL A 432 22.98 -1.62 -12.91
N PRO A 433 23.29 -2.19 -11.73
CA PRO A 433 23.41 -3.63 -11.58
C PRO A 433 22.13 -4.34 -12.02
N ALA A 434 22.26 -5.47 -12.72
CA ALA A 434 21.12 -6.32 -13.02
C ALA A 434 20.70 -7.05 -11.73
N PHE A 435 19.51 -6.75 -11.21
CA PHE A 435 18.98 -7.41 -10.02
C PHE A 435 18.16 -8.64 -10.42
N PRO A 436 18.56 -9.86 -10.00
CA PRO A 436 17.96 -11.12 -10.45
C PRO A 436 16.58 -11.45 -9.82
N SER A 437 15.69 -10.47 -9.65
CA SER A 437 14.41 -10.69 -8.93
C SER A 437 13.17 -10.03 -9.51
N VAL A 438 13.23 -9.34 -10.65
CA VAL A 438 12.02 -8.81 -11.31
C VAL A 438 11.49 -9.82 -12.32
N SER A 439 11.16 -11.03 -11.86
CA SER A 439 10.35 -11.97 -12.66
C SER A 439 8.84 -11.69 -12.56
N GLN A 440 8.46 -10.64 -11.81
CA GLN A 440 7.08 -10.22 -11.64
C GLN A 440 6.60 -9.37 -12.82
N SER A 441 5.33 -9.55 -13.21
CA SER A 441 4.68 -8.68 -14.19
C SER A 441 4.62 -7.24 -13.67
N ILE A 442 5.07 -6.29 -14.50
CA ILE A 442 5.07 -4.87 -14.17
C ILE A 442 3.70 -4.32 -14.55
N ARG A 443 2.85 -4.08 -13.55
CA ARG A 443 1.56 -3.42 -13.71
C ARG A 443 1.40 -2.34 -12.66
N GLY A 444 0.91 -1.19 -13.07
CA GLY A 444 0.59 -0.12 -12.14
C GLY A 444 0.28 1.19 -12.83
N SER A 445 -0.24 2.12 -12.04
CA SER A 445 -0.60 3.46 -12.46
C SER A 445 -0.08 4.47 -11.42
N PHE A 446 0.24 5.68 -11.85
CA PHE A 446 0.78 6.72 -10.99
C PHE A 446 0.59 8.10 -11.58
N ASP A 447 0.58 9.10 -10.70
CA ASP A 447 0.68 10.51 -11.07
C ASP A 447 2.14 10.96 -10.90
N ILE A 448 2.74 11.51 -11.97
CA ILE A 448 4.09 12.12 -11.97
C ILE A 448 3.98 13.63 -11.77
N TYR A 449 4.67 14.16 -10.77
CA TYR A 449 4.69 15.58 -10.43
C TYR A 449 5.99 16.23 -10.88
N ALA A 450 5.88 17.13 -11.85
CA ALA A 450 7.01 17.66 -12.59
C ALA A 450 6.94 19.18 -12.75
N ALA A 451 8.06 19.88 -12.55
CA ALA A 451 8.23 21.27 -12.97
C ALA A 451 9.10 21.31 -14.24
N LEU A 452 8.76 22.18 -15.19
CA LEU A 452 9.47 22.29 -16.46
C LEU A 452 10.18 23.64 -16.54
N TYR A 453 11.49 23.59 -16.78
CA TYR A 453 12.35 24.77 -16.92
C TYR A 453 13.33 24.62 -18.08
N ALA A 454 13.57 25.70 -18.80
CA ALA A 454 14.53 25.79 -19.90
C ALA A 454 15.78 26.55 -19.47
N GLU A 455 16.94 26.19 -20.01
CA GLU A 455 18.21 26.81 -19.59
C GLU A 455 18.25 28.31 -19.86
N ASN A 456 17.63 28.74 -20.95
CA ASN A 456 17.49 30.13 -21.38
C ASN A 456 16.35 30.25 -22.41
N GLU A 457 16.06 31.47 -22.85
CA GLU A 457 15.00 31.76 -23.82
C GLU A 457 15.21 31.04 -25.17
N GLU A 458 16.46 30.92 -25.64
CA GLU A 458 16.77 30.21 -26.89
C GLU A 458 16.47 28.70 -26.77
N ALA A 459 16.83 28.09 -25.64
CA ALA A 459 16.52 26.70 -25.33
C ALA A 459 14.99 26.49 -25.26
N LEU A 460 14.26 27.41 -24.64
CA LEU A 460 12.80 27.38 -24.57
C LEU A 460 12.18 27.37 -25.97
N GLN A 461 12.60 28.28 -26.85
CA GLN A 461 12.13 28.38 -28.24
C GLN A 461 12.44 27.12 -29.06
N LYS A 462 13.54 26.43 -28.75
CA LYS A 462 13.97 25.17 -29.40
C LYS A 462 13.37 23.91 -28.79
N GLY A 463 12.55 24.02 -27.74
CA GLY A 463 11.99 22.84 -27.06
C GLY A 463 12.97 22.10 -26.15
N ASN A 464 14.06 22.76 -25.73
CA ASN A 464 15.07 22.20 -24.81
C ASN A 464 14.75 22.61 -23.38
N TYR A 465 14.38 21.64 -22.56
CA TYR A 465 13.97 21.82 -21.17
C TYR A 465 14.46 20.65 -20.32
N ARG A 466 14.37 20.83 -19.00
CA ARG A 466 14.52 19.77 -18.01
C ARG A 466 13.23 19.61 -17.22
N LEU A 467 12.92 18.36 -16.89
CA LEU A 467 11.85 17.99 -15.97
C LEU A 467 12.46 17.88 -14.58
N TYR A 468 12.03 18.74 -13.66
CA TYR A 468 12.42 18.72 -12.25
C TYR A 468 11.34 18.08 -11.39
N PRO A 469 11.71 17.33 -10.34
CA PRO A 469 10.71 16.74 -9.46
C PRO A 469 10.06 17.84 -8.61
N SER A 470 8.73 17.80 -8.50
CA SER A 470 7.97 18.76 -7.69
C SER A 470 7.25 18.06 -6.54
N GLY A 471 7.54 18.47 -5.30
CA GLY A 471 6.89 17.91 -4.11
C GLY A 471 7.09 16.39 -3.96
N ASN A 472 5.98 15.65 -3.82
CA ASN A 472 5.99 14.19 -3.87
C ASN A 472 5.93 13.75 -5.33
N GLU A 473 7.10 13.52 -5.92
CA GLU A 473 7.29 13.28 -7.36
C GLU A 473 6.40 12.19 -7.95
N LEU A 474 6.06 11.16 -7.17
CA LEU A 474 5.16 10.08 -7.59
C LEU A 474 4.03 9.92 -6.58
N SER A 475 2.81 9.73 -7.09
CA SER A 475 1.68 9.22 -6.31
C SER A 475 1.29 7.81 -6.76
N PRO A 476 0.94 6.91 -5.82
CA PRO A 476 0.42 5.59 -6.16
C PRO A 476 -1.01 5.71 -6.68
N GLY A 477 -1.24 5.34 -7.94
CA GLY A 477 -2.53 5.45 -8.64
C GLY A 477 -2.61 6.69 -9.53
N ALA A 478 -3.03 6.49 -10.78
CA ALA A 478 -3.30 7.55 -11.74
C ALA A 478 -4.60 8.30 -11.39
N GLY A 479 -4.65 9.60 -11.69
CA GLY A 479 -5.87 10.41 -11.60
C GLY A 479 -6.28 10.84 -10.18
N LYS A 480 -5.67 10.31 -9.13
CA LYS A 480 -6.00 10.64 -7.73
C LYS A 480 -5.86 12.11 -7.42
N THR A 481 -4.96 12.78 -8.12
CA THR A 481 -4.73 14.20 -7.96
C THR A 481 -5.92 15.05 -8.42
N PHE A 482 -6.67 14.58 -9.42
CA PHE A 482 -7.81 15.28 -9.99
C PHE A 482 -9.03 15.28 -9.05
N GLY A 483 -9.24 14.21 -8.29
CA GLY A 483 -10.49 13.95 -7.55
C GLY A 483 -11.11 15.15 -6.84
N ARG A 484 -10.38 15.82 -5.93
CA ARG A 484 -10.91 16.97 -5.17
C ARG A 484 -11.17 18.24 -5.97
N PHE A 485 -10.72 18.27 -7.22
CA PHE A 485 -10.80 19.43 -8.10
C PHE A 485 -11.75 19.22 -9.27
N LEU A 486 -12.29 18.02 -9.49
CA LEU A 486 -13.12 17.73 -10.65
C LEU A 486 -14.31 18.70 -10.77
N ASP A 487 -15.04 18.94 -9.68
CA ASP A 487 -16.18 19.86 -9.61
C ASP A 487 -15.80 21.35 -9.75
N LEU A 488 -14.51 21.69 -9.78
CA LEU A 488 -14.04 23.04 -10.13
C LEU A 488 -13.99 23.25 -11.65
N PHE A 489 -13.80 22.17 -12.40
CA PHE A 489 -13.59 22.23 -13.84
C PHE A 489 -14.92 22.17 -14.59
N PRO A 490 -15.01 22.74 -15.80
CA PRO A 490 -16.16 22.56 -16.69
C PRO A 490 -16.51 21.08 -16.89
N GLU A 491 -17.79 20.75 -17.04
CA GLU A 491 -18.28 19.36 -17.13
C GLU A 491 -17.58 18.56 -18.24
N GLU A 492 -17.14 19.20 -19.33
CA GLU A 492 -16.46 18.49 -20.42
C GLU A 492 -15.07 17.97 -20.02
N GLN A 493 -14.47 18.50 -18.95
CA GLN A 493 -13.18 18.03 -18.41
C GLN A 493 -13.36 16.90 -17.38
N HIS A 494 -14.60 16.52 -17.06
CA HIS A 494 -14.87 15.45 -16.10
C HIS A 494 -14.65 14.06 -16.70
N GLU A 495 -14.56 13.94 -18.04
CA GLU A 495 -14.26 12.68 -18.76
C GLU A 495 -12.97 12.00 -18.29
N ILE A 496 -12.08 12.75 -17.63
CA ILE A 496 -10.84 12.22 -17.02
C ILE A 496 -11.14 11.06 -16.06
N ARG A 497 -12.25 11.09 -15.31
CA ARG A 497 -12.61 10.02 -14.36
C ARG A 497 -12.95 8.71 -15.08
N GLU A 498 -13.63 8.79 -16.22
CA GLU A 498 -13.96 7.65 -17.09
C GLU A 498 -12.68 7.09 -17.70
N MET A 499 -11.82 7.95 -18.27
CA MET A 499 -10.53 7.54 -18.82
C MET A 499 -9.65 6.83 -17.79
N VAL A 500 -9.57 7.32 -16.56
CA VAL A 500 -8.80 6.65 -15.48
C VAL A 500 -9.41 5.28 -15.18
N CYS A 501 -10.73 5.16 -15.10
CA CYS A 501 -11.41 3.90 -14.83
C CYS A 501 -11.15 2.87 -15.94
N ASP A 502 -11.23 3.28 -17.21
CA ASP A 502 -11.00 2.41 -18.37
C ASP A 502 -9.56 1.88 -18.40
N GLU A 503 -8.57 2.73 -18.13
CA GLU A 503 -7.16 2.29 -18.07
C GLU A 503 -6.89 1.36 -16.88
N GLU A 504 -7.45 1.65 -15.70
CA GLU A 504 -7.36 0.73 -14.55
C GLU A 504 -8.03 -0.62 -14.86
N PHE A 505 -9.15 -0.61 -15.59
CA PHE A 505 -9.82 -1.83 -16.02
C PHE A 505 -8.95 -2.61 -17.01
N ALA A 506 -8.27 -1.93 -17.93
CA ALA A 506 -7.32 -2.55 -18.86
C ALA A 506 -6.11 -3.19 -18.15
N LEU A 507 -5.68 -2.65 -17.00
CA LEU A 507 -4.63 -3.27 -16.17
C LEU A 507 -5.11 -4.54 -15.43
N TYR A 508 -6.40 -4.59 -15.11
CA TYR A 508 -7.00 -5.64 -14.27
C TYR A 508 -8.36 -6.16 -14.81
N PRO A 509 -8.43 -6.68 -16.06
CA PRO A 509 -9.70 -7.03 -16.70
C PRO A 509 -10.49 -8.10 -15.93
N ASP A 510 -9.78 -9.02 -15.28
CA ASP A 510 -10.36 -10.15 -14.54
C ASP A 510 -10.61 -9.85 -13.06
N LYS A 511 -10.36 -8.63 -12.58
CA LYS A 511 -10.57 -8.23 -11.17
C LYS A 511 -11.71 -7.23 -10.99
N LEU A 512 -12.20 -7.11 -9.76
CA LEU A 512 -13.16 -6.08 -9.37
C LEU A 512 -12.40 -4.82 -8.94
N LEU A 513 -12.67 -3.70 -9.60
CA LEU A 513 -12.14 -2.39 -9.19
C LEU A 513 -13.07 -1.80 -8.12
N VAL A 514 -12.56 -1.64 -6.91
CA VAL A 514 -13.36 -1.27 -5.73
C VAL A 514 -12.87 0.04 -5.15
N ASN A 515 -13.71 1.08 -5.20
CA ASN A 515 -13.46 2.31 -4.46
C ASN A 515 -13.60 2.05 -2.95
N VAL A 516 -12.55 2.32 -2.17
CA VAL A 516 -12.62 2.21 -0.70
C VAL A 516 -12.89 3.58 -0.10
N ASN A 517 -14.09 3.76 0.45
CA ASN A 517 -14.55 5.01 1.03
C ASN A 517 -14.55 4.97 2.56
N ILE A 518 -14.13 6.06 3.20
CA ILE A 518 -14.15 6.21 4.66
C ILE A 518 -14.27 7.68 5.06
N HIS A 519 -14.89 7.94 6.21
CA HIS A 519 -14.83 9.24 6.88
C HIS A 519 -13.69 9.26 7.91
N PRO A 520 -12.57 9.96 7.65
CA PRO A 520 -11.41 9.96 8.53
C PRO A 520 -11.68 10.63 9.87
N ALA A 521 -10.85 10.32 10.86
CA ALA A 521 -10.88 10.94 12.18
C ALA A 521 -10.60 12.45 12.12
N LYS A 522 -9.66 12.85 11.25
CA LYS A 522 -9.31 14.25 11.02
C LYS A 522 -10.28 14.87 10.01
N LEU A 523 -11.25 15.66 10.48
CA LEU A 523 -12.31 16.27 9.65
C LEU A 523 -11.78 17.05 8.43
N LYS A 524 -10.68 17.78 8.57
CA LYS A 524 -10.05 18.52 7.45
C LYS A 524 -9.60 17.63 6.30
N ALA A 525 -9.30 16.35 6.55
CA ALA A 525 -8.92 15.41 5.49
C ALA A 525 -10.11 15.09 4.56
N ARG A 526 -11.37 15.26 5.01
CA ARG A 526 -12.56 15.07 4.19
C ARG A 526 -12.64 16.05 3.01
N ASN A 527 -12.13 17.28 3.18
CA ASN A 527 -12.00 18.26 2.09
C ASN A 527 -11.09 17.74 0.96
N VAL A 528 -10.17 16.80 1.25
CA VAL A 528 -9.26 16.19 0.26
C VAL A 528 -9.79 14.85 -0.27
N MET A 529 -10.65 14.16 0.50
CA MET A 529 -11.23 12.87 0.13
C MET A 529 -12.48 12.97 -0.73
N HIS A 530 -13.10 14.14 -0.82
CA HIS A 530 -14.17 14.41 -1.77
C HIS A 530 -13.65 14.16 -3.19
N ALA A 531 -14.04 13.04 -3.80
CA ALA A 531 -13.50 12.60 -5.07
C ALA A 531 -14.48 11.64 -5.78
N GLU A 532 -15.24 12.20 -6.71
CA GLU A 532 -16.09 11.44 -7.64
C GLU A 532 -15.25 10.54 -8.56
N ASN A 533 -15.75 9.34 -8.86
CA ASN A 533 -15.07 8.37 -9.73
C ASN A 533 -16.02 7.32 -10.29
N ASP A 534 -15.64 6.71 -11.42
CA ASP A 534 -16.47 5.75 -12.16
C ASP A 534 -16.17 4.28 -11.83
N PHE A 535 -15.39 3.99 -10.78
CA PHE A 535 -15.16 2.61 -10.34
C PHE A 535 -16.49 1.93 -9.99
N PRO A 536 -16.79 0.72 -10.52
CA PRO A 536 -18.13 0.11 -10.47
C PRO A 536 -18.54 -0.38 -9.08
N TYR A 537 -17.57 -0.70 -8.22
CA TYR A 537 -17.81 -1.21 -6.87
C TYR A 537 -17.37 -0.22 -5.79
N GLU A 538 -18.03 -0.24 -4.64
CA GLU A 538 -17.65 0.53 -3.45
C GLU A 538 -17.65 -0.32 -2.19
N LEU A 539 -16.61 -0.15 -1.37
CA LEU A 539 -16.53 -0.61 0.01
C LEU A 539 -16.54 0.62 0.92
N SER A 540 -17.65 0.86 1.62
CA SER A 540 -17.78 1.97 2.56
C SER A 540 -17.55 1.51 3.99
N LEU A 541 -16.50 2.02 4.65
CA LEU A 541 -16.11 1.59 5.99
C LEU A 541 -16.80 2.36 7.12
N SER A 542 -17.20 3.61 6.91
CA SER A 542 -17.73 4.46 7.99
C SER A 542 -18.71 5.54 7.52
N SER A 543 -19.36 5.32 6.37
CA SER A 543 -20.46 6.15 5.87
C SER A 543 -21.47 5.26 5.15
N MET A 544 -22.59 5.82 4.70
CA MET A 544 -23.45 5.11 3.75
C MET A 544 -22.66 4.79 2.48
N SER A 545 -23.06 3.73 1.79
CA SER A 545 -22.51 3.34 0.49
C SER A 545 -23.08 4.23 -0.62
N ASN A 546 -22.30 4.45 -1.67
CA ASN A 546 -22.76 5.19 -2.85
C ASN A 546 -23.83 4.37 -3.59
N PRO A 547 -25.08 4.87 -3.71
CA PRO A 547 -26.17 4.12 -4.34
C PRO A 547 -25.99 3.90 -5.85
N GLU A 548 -25.07 4.62 -6.49
CA GLU A 548 -24.76 4.46 -7.91
C GLU A 548 -23.76 3.32 -8.18
N LYS A 549 -23.24 2.68 -7.12
CA LYS A 549 -22.21 1.64 -7.18
C LYS A 549 -22.69 0.34 -6.57
N GLN A 550 -22.08 -0.77 -6.99
CA GLN A 550 -22.32 -2.06 -6.36
C GLN A 550 -21.55 -2.15 -5.04
N GLU A 551 -22.25 -2.41 -3.94
CA GLU A 551 -21.63 -2.51 -2.62
C GLU A 551 -20.87 -3.83 -2.45
N ILE A 552 -19.65 -3.73 -1.93
CA ILE A 552 -18.91 -4.86 -1.35
C ILE A 552 -18.82 -4.60 0.15
N THR A 553 -19.17 -5.62 0.94
CA THR A 553 -19.09 -5.53 2.40
C THR A 553 -17.82 -6.21 2.93
N LEU A 554 -17.38 -5.81 4.12
CA LEU A 554 -16.27 -6.47 4.80
C LEU A 554 -16.55 -7.95 5.14
N ASP A 555 -17.81 -8.37 5.23
CA ASP A 555 -18.17 -9.79 5.44
C ASP A 555 -17.96 -10.64 4.17
N ASP A 556 -17.99 -9.99 3.01
CA ASP A 556 -17.71 -10.58 1.71
C ASP A 556 -16.21 -10.58 1.35
N LEU A 557 -15.38 -9.86 2.12
CA LEU A 557 -13.98 -9.62 1.81
C LEU A 557 -13.03 -10.57 2.53
N TYR A 558 -12.27 -11.31 1.75
CA TYR A 558 -11.31 -12.31 2.22
C TYR A 558 -9.91 -11.99 1.70
N VAL A 559 -8.91 -12.51 2.40
CA VAL A 559 -7.49 -12.43 2.04
C VAL A 559 -6.83 -13.79 2.12
N TYR A 560 -5.98 -14.09 1.14
CA TYR A 560 -5.15 -15.30 1.13
C TYR A 560 -3.72 -14.98 0.67
N ALA A 561 -2.79 -15.87 0.99
CA ALA A 561 -1.39 -15.79 0.58
C ALA A 561 -1.09 -16.79 -0.54
N SER A 562 -0.51 -16.33 -1.65
CA SER A 562 -0.08 -17.21 -2.75
C SER A 562 0.99 -16.54 -3.61
N ASN A 563 1.90 -17.31 -4.20
CA ASN A 563 3.00 -16.81 -5.05
C ASN A 563 3.79 -15.67 -4.40
N GLY A 564 4.02 -15.77 -3.08
CA GLY A 564 4.78 -14.76 -2.34
C GLY A 564 4.05 -13.44 -2.06
N ARG A 565 2.75 -13.28 -2.39
CA ARG A 565 1.98 -12.05 -2.15
C ARG A 565 0.65 -12.32 -1.44
N PHE A 566 0.01 -11.24 -0.96
CA PHE A 566 -1.39 -11.28 -0.52
C PHE A 566 -2.33 -11.01 -1.70
N HIS A 567 -3.54 -11.56 -1.62
CA HIS A 567 -4.60 -11.35 -2.60
C HIS A 567 -5.90 -11.08 -1.86
N LEU A 568 -6.61 -10.02 -2.26
CA LEU A 568 -7.93 -9.68 -1.75
C LEU A 568 -9.01 -10.27 -2.66
N PHE A 569 -10.07 -10.83 -2.08
CA PHE A 569 -11.05 -11.63 -2.80
C PHE A 569 -12.47 -11.39 -2.29
N SER A 570 -13.43 -11.24 -3.21
CA SER A 570 -14.86 -11.25 -2.92
C SER A 570 -15.40 -12.67 -2.96
N LYS A 571 -16.00 -13.13 -1.86
CA LYS A 571 -16.61 -14.46 -1.77
C LYS A 571 -17.86 -14.57 -2.65
N SER A 572 -18.69 -13.55 -2.71
CA SER A 572 -19.94 -13.55 -3.47
C SER A 572 -19.69 -13.52 -4.98
N HIS A 573 -18.71 -12.75 -5.44
CA HIS A 573 -18.38 -12.60 -6.86
C HIS A 573 -17.36 -13.63 -7.35
N GLN A 574 -16.70 -14.35 -6.45
CA GLN A 574 -15.64 -15.31 -6.78
C GLN A 574 -14.49 -14.68 -7.59
N ARG A 575 -14.14 -13.42 -7.30
CA ARG A 575 -13.11 -12.67 -8.02
C ARG A 575 -12.20 -11.90 -7.07
N GLU A 576 -10.95 -11.71 -7.49
CA GLU A 576 -10.01 -10.83 -6.81
C GLU A 576 -10.48 -9.36 -6.87
N ILE A 577 -10.16 -8.61 -5.83
CA ILE A 577 -10.43 -7.19 -5.69
C ILE A 577 -9.15 -6.38 -5.83
N VAL A 578 -9.23 -5.26 -6.52
CA VAL A 578 -8.22 -4.20 -6.51
C VAL A 578 -8.81 -3.01 -5.73
N PRO A 579 -8.32 -2.73 -4.51
CA PRO A 579 -8.76 -1.56 -3.76
C PRO A 579 -8.14 -0.30 -4.34
N LEU A 580 -8.99 0.66 -4.69
CA LEU A 580 -8.62 1.93 -5.30
C LEU A 580 -9.20 3.11 -4.51
N THR A 581 -8.63 4.29 -4.73
CA THR A 581 -9.17 5.58 -4.28
C THR A 581 -9.00 6.60 -5.40
N ALA A 582 -9.81 7.65 -5.40
CA ALA A 582 -9.67 8.79 -6.30
C ALA A 582 -9.10 10.04 -5.60
N HIS A 583 -8.42 9.87 -4.46
CA HIS A 583 -7.94 10.98 -3.63
C HIS A 583 -6.53 10.77 -3.08
N MET A 584 -5.90 11.87 -2.64
CA MET A 584 -4.50 11.91 -2.20
C MET A 584 -4.27 11.74 -0.68
N VAL A 585 -5.31 11.45 0.11
CA VAL A 585 -5.12 11.22 1.55
C VAL A 585 -4.29 9.95 1.80
N ASN A 586 -3.27 10.08 2.65
CA ASN A 586 -2.38 8.99 3.01
C ASN A 586 -3.09 7.97 3.92
N HIS A 587 -3.11 6.70 3.48
CA HIS A 587 -3.76 5.59 4.18
C HIS A 587 -3.07 5.17 5.49
N GLN A 588 -1.85 5.62 5.76
CA GLN A 588 -1.09 5.26 6.96
C GLN A 588 -1.42 6.12 8.19
N TYR A 589 -1.97 7.32 8.01
CA TYR A 589 -2.16 8.29 9.08
C TYR A 589 -3.64 8.59 9.34
N HIS A 590 -4.06 8.53 10.61
CA HIS A 590 -5.42 8.84 11.06
C HIS A 590 -6.54 8.00 10.40
N MET A 591 -6.19 6.80 9.93
CA MET A 591 -7.09 5.81 9.34
C MET A 591 -7.13 4.54 10.20
N PRO A 592 -8.21 3.73 10.14
CA PRO A 592 -8.25 2.44 10.81
C PRO A 592 -7.28 1.44 10.18
N ASN A 593 -6.82 0.47 10.98
CA ASN A 593 -5.98 -0.63 10.49
C ASN A 593 -6.60 -1.35 9.28
N MET A 594 -7.92 -1.55 9.27
CA MET A 594 -8.64 -2.13 8.14
C MET A 594 -8.35 -1.39 6.83
N TYR A 595 -8.50 -0.07 6.81
CA TYR A 595 -8.26 0.75 5.62
C TYR A 595 -6.81 0.67 5.15
N ARG A 596 -5.85 0.79 6.09
CA ARG A 596 -4.41 0.67 5.78
C ARG A 596 -4.06 -0.72 5.24
N PHE A 597 -4.61 -1.78 5.84
CA PHE A 597 -4.37 -3.17 5.45
C PHE A 597 -4.80 -3.47 4.02
N LEU A 598 -5.95 -2.97 3.57
CA LEU A 598 -6.43 -3.21 2.21
C LEU A 598 -5.42 -2.73 1.15
N PHE A 599 -4.86 -1.52 1.32
CA PHE A 599 -3.88 -0.99 0.38
C PHE A 599 -2.51 -1.66 0.51
N GLU A 600 -2.01 -1.85 1.74
CA GLU A 600 -0.69 -2.46 1.92
C GLU A 600 -0.68 -3.94 1.53
N ALA A 601 -1.74 -4.71 1.80
CA ALA A 601 -1.85 -6.10 1.37
C ALA A 601 -1.92 -6.22 -0.16
N ALA A 602 -2.70 -5.36 -0.82
CA ALA A 602 -2.78 -5.34 -2.28
C ALA A 602 -1.46 -4.95 -2.96
N ALA A 603 -0.68 -4.06 -2.33
CA ALA A 603 0.62 -3.61 -2.83
C ALA A 603 1.80 -4.51 -2.40
N TYR A 604 1.60 -5.43 -1.45
CA TYR A 604 2.69 -6.21 -0.87
C TYR A 604 3.28 -7.18 -1.90
N ARG A 605 4.59 -7.01 -2.16
CA ARG A 605 5.37 -7.78 -3.16
C ARG A 605 4.72 -7.78 -4.55
N THR A 606 3.99 -6.71 -4.87
CA THR A 606 3.69 -6.33 -6.25
C THR A 606 4.73 -5.31 -6.71
N PHE A 607 4.85 -5.13 -8.02
CA PHE A 607 5.65 -4.05 -8.56
C PHE A 607 5.14 -2.70 -8.03
N SER A 608 6.05 -1.86 -7.53
CA SER A 608 5.74 -0.51 -7.06
C SER A 608 6.88 0.42 -7.43
N LEU A 609 6.54 1.61 -7.93
CA LEU A 609 7.51 2.66 -8.19
C LEU A 609 7.72 3.50 -6.95
N THR A 610 8.98 3.89 -6.73
CA THR A 610 9.37 4.85 -5.71
C THR A 610 10.27 5.87 -6.38
N SER A 611 10.09 7.14 -6.00
CA SER A 611 10.97 8.22 -6.50
C SER A 611 12.40 8.01 -6.02
N PHE A 612 13.35 8.63 -6.69
CA PHE A 612 14.75 8.44 -6.35
C PHE A 612 15.03 8.98 -4.95
N HIS A 613 15.74 8.19 -4.13
CA HIS A 613 16.27 8.64 -2.86
C HIS A 613 17.66 8.09 -2.62
N TRP A 614 18.47 8.86 -1.90
CA TRP A 614 19.83 8.46 -1.51
C TRP A 614 19.87 7.40 -0.39
N GLY A 615 18.72 6.94 0.10
CA GLY A 615 18.65 5.98 1.21
C GLY A 615 19.31 6.56 2.47
N GLU A 616 20.11 5.77 3.18
CA GLU A 616 20.84 6.24 4.36
C GLU A 616 21.87 7.34 4.04
N SER A 617 22.40 7.36 2.80
CA SER A 617 23.29 8.41 2.30
C SER A 617 22.60 9.76 2.13
N ALA A 618 21.26 9.82 2.21
CA ALA A 618 20.52 11.09 2.22
C ALA A 618 20.91 12.00 3.39
N SER A 619 21.53 11.47 4.45
CA SER A 619 21.99 12.27 5.60
C SER A 619 23.32 13.00 5.38
N MET A 620 23.99 12.79 4.24
CA MET A 620 25.28 13.40 3.93
C MET A 620 25.17 14.94 3.79
N PRO A 621 26.20 15.71 4.19
CA PRO A 621 26.17 17.17 4.14
C PRO A 621 25.87 17.77 2.76
N TYR A 622 26.25 17.05 1.71
CA TYR A 622 25.95 17.36 0.32
C TYR A 622 25.74 16.06 -0.47
N VAL A 623 24.72 16.06 -1.33
CA VAL A 623 24.51 15.06 -2.37
C VAL A 623 24.29 15.75 -3.71
N PRO A 624 24.94 15.28 -4.80
CA PRO A 624 24.87 15.92 -6.11
C PRO A 624 23.51 15.68 -6.78
N ARG A 625 23.25 16.44 -7.84
CA ARG A 625 22.07 16.24 -8.69
C ARG A 625 22.17 14.89 -9.39
N VAL A 626 21.05 14.18 -9.53
CA VAL A 626 20.95 12.94 -10.32
C VAL A 626 20.00 13.18 -11.48
N VAL A 627 20.46 12.89 -12.70
CA VAL A 627 19.71 13.11 -13.94
C VAL A 627 19.67 11.85 -14.80
N ALA A 628 18.63 11.74 -15.62
CA ALA A 628 18.46 10.70 -16.62
C ALA A 628 17.83 11.32 -17.88
N GLY A 629 18.66 11.63 -18.88
CA GLY A 629 18.22 12.40 -20.05
C GLY A 629 17.74 13.80 -19.66
N LYS A 630 16.50 14.16 -20.01
CA LYS A 630 15.90 15.46 -19.64
C LYS A 630 15.35 15.51 -18.21
N ALA A 631 15.22 14.37 -17.53
CA ALA A 631 14.62 14.31 -16.21
C ALA A 631 15.68 14.41 -15.11
N VAL A 632 15.44 15.29 -14.14
CA VAL A 632 16.16 15.34 -12.87
C VAL A 632 15.41 14.41 -11.92
N LEU A 633 16.06 13.34 -11.47
CA LEU A 633 15.51 12.38 -10.52
C LEU A 633 15.72 12.84 -9.07
N SER A 634 16.83 13.54 -8.82
CA SER A 634 17.13 14.09 -7.51
C SER A 634 17.83 15.42 -7.65
N PRO A 635 17.28 16.52 -7.10
CA PRO A 635 17.94 17.81 -7.11
C PRO A 635 19.14 17.82 -6.16
N ALA A 636 20.13 18.66 -6.45
CA ALA A 636 21.26 18.87 -5.54
C ALA A 636 20.75 19.31 -4.16
N THR A 637 21.22 18.64 -3.10
CA THR A 637 20.70 18.80 -1.74
C THR A 637 21.84 18.95 -0.74
N TRP A 638 21.66 19.84 0.24
CA TRP A 638 22.61 20.09 1.32
C TRP A 638 21.95 19.88 2.69
N HIS A 639 22.65 19.26 3.63
CA HIS A 639 22.18 19.04 5.00
C HIS A 639 23.01 19.82 6.00
N MET A 640 22.38 20.84 6.61
CA MET A 640 23.00 21.64 7.64
C MET A 640 22.65 21.09 9.03
N SER A 641 23.66 20.93 9.87
CA SER A 641 23.50 20.62 11.31
C SER A 641 24.19 21.68 12.15
N PHE A 642 23.42 22.65 12.63
CA PHE A 642 23.89 23.77 13.43
C PHE A 642 23.86 23.47 14.93
N ALA A 643 24.99 23.70 15.61
CA ALA A 643 25.14 23.54 17.04
C ALA A 643 25.33 24.92 17.74
N PRO A 644 24.25 25.56 18.23
CA PRO A 644 24.31 26.92 18.76
C PRO A 644 25.21 27.11 19.99
N GLU A 645 25.49 26.02 20.72
CA GLU A 645 26.38 26.00 21.89
C GLU A 645 27.87 26.13 21.50
N LYS A 646 28.22 25.84 20.24
CA LYS A 646 29.61 25.68 19.79
C LYS A 646 30.06 26.75 18.81
N GLU A 647 29.14 27.32 18.04
CA GLU A 647 29.47 28.17 16.89
C GLU A 647 28.49 29.34 16.78
N ASP A 648 29.02 30.49 16.34
CA ASP A 648 28.18 31.60 15.91
C ASP A 648 27.48 31.28 14.57
N ILE A 649 26.21 31.65 14.45
CA ILE A 649 25.39 31.26 13.30
C ILE A 649 25.86 31.90 11.99
N ASP A 650 26.37 33.13 12.03
CA ASP A 650 26.77 33.85 10.83
C ASP A 650 28.06 33.26 10.29
N THR A 651 28.99 32.97 11.20
CA THR A 651 30.23 32.25 10.89
C THR A 651 29.95 30.86 10.31
N PHE A 652 29.06 30.08 10.94
CA PHE A 652 28.68 28.75 10.47
C PHE A 652 28.07 28.79 9.06
N ILE A 653 27.10 29.69 8.82
CA ILE A 653 26.45 29.81 7.50
C ILE A 653 27.48 30.20 6.43
N THR A 654 28.32 31.20 6.67
CA THR A 654 29.33 31.64 5.70
C THR A 654 30.31 30.52 5.35
N GLN A 655 30.80 29.79 6.36
CA GLN A 655 31.71 28.66 6.14
C GLN A 655 31.03 27.52 5.40
N PHE A 656 29.81 27.16 5.78
CA PHE A 656 29.06 26.08 5.13
C PHE A 656 28.75 26.42 3.66
N PHE A 657 28.26 27.62 3.38
CA PHE A 657 27.93 28.06 2.02
C PHE A 657 29.16 28.10 1.13
N ALA A 658 30.29 28.60 1.63
CA ALA A 658 31.55 28.62 0.88
C ALA A 658 32.10 27.20 0.64
N HIS A 659 32.07 26.34 1.66
CA HIS A 659 32.64 24.99 1.57
C HIS A 659 31.84 24.08 0.62
N TYR A 660 30.51 24.08 0.75
CA TYR A 660 29.63 23.23 -0.05
C TYR A 660 29.03 23.92 -1.28
N ARG A 661 29.47 25.15 -1.61
CA ARG A 661 29.05 25.93 -2.79
C ARG A 661 27.53 26.07 -2.91
N VAL A 662 26.87 26.43 -1.82
CA VAL A 662 25.41 26.62 -1.82
C VAL A 662 25.05 27.79 -2.75
N PRO A 663 24.09 27.62 -3.69
CA PRO A 663 23.76 28.64 -4.68
C PRO A 663 23.08 29.87 -4.05
N ARG A 664 23.00 30.98 -4.83
CA ARG A 664 22.33 32.22 -4.38
C ARG A 664 20.89 31.97 -3.95
N TYR A 665 20.16 31.16 -4.73
CA TYR A 665 18.78 30.78 -4.45
C TYR A 665 18.70 29.32 -4.04
N PHE A 666 18.03 29.04 -2.93
CA PHE A 666 17.79 27.68 -2.46
C PHE A 666 16.47 27.56 -1.72
N LYS A 667 15.92 26.35 -1.67
CA LYS A 667 14.73 25.98 -0.91
C LYS A 667 15.14 25.37 0.42
N CYS A 668 14.65 25.90 1.53
CA CYS A 668 14.66 25.20 2.81
C CYS A 668 13.48 24.22 2.84
N VAL A 669 13.74 22.91 2.75
CA VAL A 669 12.70 21.89 2.64
C VAL A 669 12.47 21.19 3.98
N ASP A 670 11.20 21.03 4.35
CA ASP A 670 10.72 20.28 5.49
C ASP A 670 9.48 19.47 5.06
N HIS A 671 9.66 18.16 4.86
CA HIS A 671 8.65 17.29 4.28
C HIS A 671 8.13 17.85 2.94
N ASP A 672 6.82 18.08 2.83
CA ASP A 672 6.13 18.66 1.68
C ASP A 672 6.19 20.21 1.64
N HIS A 673 6.67 20.84 2.72
CA HIS A 673 6.77 22.29 2.83
C HIS A 673 8.17 22.78 2.46
N PHE A 674 8.25 23.88 1.71
CA PHE A 674 9.52 24.59 1.50
C PHE A 674 9.38 26.10 1.63
N LEU A 675 10.52 26.74 1.88
CA LEU A 675 10.70 28.20 1.88
C LEU A 675 11.86 28.55 0.94
N LEU A 676 11.57 29.31 -0.11
CA LEU A 676 12.59 29.84 -1.02
C LEU A 676 13.35 30.99 -0.35
N ILE A 677 14.68 30.97 -0.46
CA ILE A 677 15.59 31.96 0.13
C ILE A 677 16.52 32.51 -0.95
N ASP A 678 16.63 33.84 -1.01
CA ASP A 678 17.70 34.56 -1.70
C ASP A 678 18.78 34.96 -0.68
N THR A 679 20.00 34.46 -0.86
CA THR A 679 21.16 34.82 -0.03
C THR A 679 21.48 36.31 -0.05
N HIS A 680 21.09 37.04 -1.10
CA HIS A 680 21.31 38.47 -1.21
C HIS A 680 20.24 39.30 -0.48
N SER A 681 19.08 38.72 -0.15
CA SER A 681 18.08 39.41 0.68
C SER A 681 18.41 39.26 2.17
N LYS A 682 18.70 40.38 2.83
CA LYS A 682 18.90 40.43 4.29
C LYS A 682 17.63 40.02 5.03
N THR A 683 16.47 40.41 4.51
CA THR A 683 15.16 40.06 5.06
C THR A 683 14.92 38.54 5.01
N MET A 684 15.14 37.88 3.86
CA MET A 684 15.00 36.43 3.76
C MET A 684 16.06 35.69 4.59
N MET A 685 17.32 36.16 4.59
CA MET A 685 18.38 35.56 5.37
C MET A 685 18.13 35.67 6.88
N ALA A 686 17.51 36.75 7.37
CA ALA A 686 17.09 36.86 8.76
C ALA A 686 15.99 35.85 9.12
N LEU A 687 15.06 35.58 8.20
CA LEU A 687 14.06 34.52 8.35
C LEU A 687 14.73 33.13 8.38
N PHE A 688 15.63 32.85 7.44
CA PHE A 688 16.41 31.61 7.38
C PHE A 688 17.19 31.33 8.68
N LYS A 689 17.94 32.32 9.19
CA LYS A 689 18.68 32.19 10.45
C LYS A 689 17.79 31.81 11.63
N ARG A 690 16.56 32.33 11.69
CA ARG A 690 15.59 31.99 12.75
C ARG A 690 15.08 30.56 12.63
N GLU A 691 14.78 30.10 11.41
CA GLU A 691 14.40 28.71 11.16
C GLU A 691 15.54 27.74 11.51
N LEU A 692 16.79 28.08 11.14
CA LEU A 692 17.96 27.27 11.47
C LEU A 692 18.19 27.20 12.98
N ARG A 693 18.09 28.31 13.72
CA ARG A 693 18.17 28.31 15.20
C ARG A 693 17.08 27.44 15.83
N LYS A 694 15.86 27.50 15.29
CA LYS A 694 14.70 26.77 15.84
C LYS A 694 14.83 25.27 15.60
N LYS A 695 15.13 24.86 14.36
CA LYS A 695 15.12 23.44 13.96
C LYS A 695 16.46 22.75 14.19
N LYS A 696 17.57 23.51 14.27
CA LYS A 696 18.97 23.05 14.39
C LYS A 696 19.47 22.23 13.20
N LYS A 697 18.60 21.48 12.53
CA LYS A 697 18.86 20.77 11.28
C LYS A 697 17.96 21.30 10.19
N LEU A 698 18.53 21.57 9.01
CA LEU A 698 17.77 21.97 7.82
C LEU A 698 18.29 21.23 6.60
N ARG A 699 17.37 20.85 5.72
CA ARG A 699 17.65 20.36 4.38
C ARG A 699 17.47 21.51 3.40
N LEU A 700 18.51 21.81 2.62
CA LEU A 700 18.47 22.78 1.53
C LEU A 700 18.43 22.03 0.21
N CYS A 701 17.69 22.54 -0.75
CA CYS A 701 17.59 22.02 -2.11
C CYS A 701 17.79 23.17 -3.09
N GLU A 702 18.33 22.90 -4.28
CA GLU A 702 18.41 23.90 -5.33
C GLU A 702 17.03 24.44 -5.74
N ALA A 703 17.01 25.67 -6.27
CA ALA A 703 15.80 26.37 -6.71
C ALA A 703 15.86 26.62 -8.24
N PRO A 704 15.53 25.59 -9.06
CA PRO A 704 15.60 25.70 -10.51
C PRO A 704 14.71 26.82 -11.06
N GLU A 705 13.59 27.12 -10.39
CA GLU A 705 12.67 28.18 -10.80
C GLU A 705 13.26 29.59 -10.75
N MET A 706 14.33 29.80 -9.97
CA MET A 706 15.05 31.08 -9.90
C MET A 706 16.32 31.09 -10.76
N THR A 707 16.69 29.93 -11.30
CA THR A 707 17.95 29.72 -12.02
C THR A 707 17.73 29.61 -13.53
N TYR A 708 16.56 29.11 -13.93
CA TYR A 708 16.20 28.75 -15.30
C TYR A 708 14.90 29.43 -15.71
N GLU A 709 14.66 29.51 -17.03
CA GLU A 709 13.47 30.10 -17.59
C GLU A 709 12.26 29.18 -17.41
N SER A 710 11.16 29.75 -16.91
CA SER A 710 9.89 29.03 -16.81
C SER A 710 9.25 28.86 -18.18
N ILE A 711 8.64 27.70 -18.41
CA ILE A 711 7.80 27.53 -19.61
C ILE A 711 6.46 28.26 -19.51
N VAL A 712 6.10 28.77 -18.32
CA VAL A 712 4.84 29.47 -18.06
C VAL A 712 5.11 30.93 -17.71
N TYR A 713 4.51 31.85 -18.45
CA TYR A 713 4.68 33.29 -18.27
C TYR A 713 3.34 34.03 -18.35
N ASP A 714 3.23 35.17 -17.68
CA ASP A 714 2.09 36.08 -17.89
C ASP A 714 2.29 37.00 -19.10
N GLN A 715 1.30 37.86 -19.36
CA GLN A 715 1.29 38.78 -20.50
C GLN A 715 2.41 39.82 -20.48
N ASN A 716 3.04 40.04 -19.32
CA ASN A 716 4.18 40.93 -19.18
C ASN A 716 5.52 40.18 -19.34
N GLY A 717 5.47 38.88 -19.68
CA GLY A 717 6.63 38.01 -19.79
C GLY A 717 7.18 37.52 -18.45
N ALA A 718 6.44 37.70 -17.34
CA ALA A 718 6.93 37.27 -16.04
C ALA A 718 6.74 35.77 -15.82
N GLY A 719 7.83 35.05 -15.56
CA GLY A 719 7.81 33.60 -15.33
C GLY A 719 7.18 33.18 -14.00
N TYR A 720 6.52 32.03 -14.01
CA TYR A 720 5.89 31.41 -12.83
C TYR A 720 6.65 30.16 -12.38
N ALA A 721 6.73 29.90 -11.08
CA ALA A 721 6.96 28.51 -10.66
C ALA A 721 5.81 27.64 -11.18
N ASN A 722 6.11 26.43 -11.64
CA ASN A 722 5.11 25.59 -12.29
C ASN A 722 5.20 24.15 -11.77
N GLU A 723 4.06 23.48 -11.75
CA GLU A 723 3.95 22.05 -11.45
C GLU A 723 2.90 21.45 -12.38
N PHE A 724 3.26 20.38 -13.06
CA PHE A 724 2.46 19.60 -13.98
C PHE A 724 2.32 18.19 -13.42
N ILE A 725 1.13 17.62 -13.54
CA ILE A 725 0.80 16.29 -13.06
C ILE A 725 0.32 15.46 -14.22
N PHE A 726 1.10 14.42 -14.53
CA PHE A 726 0.84 13.50 -15.63
C PHE A 726 0.45 12.13 -15.07
N SER A 727 -0.74 11.66 -15.41
CA SER A 727 -1.17 10.30 -15.10
C SER A 727 -0.55 9.32 -16.09
N VAL A 728 0.10 8.27 -15.60
CA VAL A 728 0.81 7.28 -16.41
C VAL A 728 0.46 5.87 -15.97
N PHE A 729 0.36 4.96 -16.94
CA PHE A 729 0.08 3.54 -16.77
C PHE A 729 1.21 2.71 -17.38
N ILE A 730 1.55 1.61 -16.70
CA ILE A 730 2.54 0.63 -17.18
C ILE A 730 1.87 -0.73 -17.24
N ASN A 731 2.07 -1.40 -18.36
CA ASN A 731 1.69 -2.80 -18.51
C ASN A 731 2.78 -3.58 -19.27
N ASP A 732 3.44 -4.51 -18.59
CA ASP A 732 4.34 -5.49 -19.19
C ASP A 732 3.76 -6.90 -19.05
N MET A 733 2.88 -7.26 -19.98
CA MET A 733 2.26 -8.58 -20.03
C MET A 733 3.22 -9.61 -20.62
N LYS A 734 3.68 -10.53 -19.77
CA LYS A 734 3.63 -11.94 -20.14
C LYS A 734 2.34 -12.48 -19.54
N GLU A 735 1.45 -13.04 -20.35
CA GLU A 735 0.26 -13.74 -19.84
C GLU A 735 0.69 -14.77 -18.79
N THR A 736 0.44 -14.47 -17.52
CA THR A 736 0.28 -15.53 -16.52
C THR A 736 -1.19 -15.90 -16.57
N PRO A 737 -1.55 -17.12 -17.01
CA PRO A 737 -2.93 -17.57 -16.99
C PRO A 737 -3.47 -17.43 -15.56
N HIS A 738 -4.74 -17.09 -15.39
CA HIS A 738 -5.34 -16.92 -14.07
C HIS A 738 -5.45 -18.26 -13.32
N SER A 739 -5.40 -18.22 -11.99
CA SER A 739 -5.71 -19.36 -11.13
C SER A 739 -7.13 -19.20 -10.60
N ASP A 740 -8.11 -19.71 -11.33
CA ASP A 740 -9.47 -19.84 -10.80
C ASP A 740 -9.62 -21.15 -10.04
N VAL A 741 -9.95 -21.02 -8.75
CA VAL A 741 -10.98 -21.71 -7.95
C VAL A 741 -10.50 -21.66 -6.49
N HIS A 742 -10.99 -20.68 -5.73
CA HIS A 742 -10.82 -20.65 -4.27
C HIS A 742 -12.09 -21.22 -3.63
N ALA A 743 -12.16 -22.54 -3.55
CA ALA A 743 -13.18 -23.19 -2.76
C ALA A 743 -12.93 -22.90 -1.27
N TYR A 744 -13.92 -22.29 -0.62
CA TYR A 744 -13.89 -21.98 0.81
C TYR A 744 -14.35 -23.20 1.62
N TYR A 745 -13.55 -23.64 2.59
CA TYR A 745 -13.93 -24.66 3.56
C TYR A 745 -13.97 -24.07 4.98
N ALA A 746 -14.97 -24.45 5.77
CA ALA A 746 -15.14 -23.91 7.11
C ALA A 746 -14.01 -24.36 8.05
N GLU A 747 -13.57 -23.48 8.96
CA GLU A 747 -12.44 -23.73 9.87
C GLU A 747 -12.67 -24.93 10.81
N ASN A 748 -13.93 -25.21 11.16
CA ASN A 748 -14.31 -26.35 12.00
C ASN A 748 -14.11 -27.71 11.31
N GLU A 749 -14.05 -27.76 9.96
CA GLU A 749 -13.91 -29.01 9.21
C GLU A 749 -12.43 -29.40 9.00
N ARG A 750 -11.51 -28.43 9.09
CA ARG A 750 -10.07 -28.61 8.82
C ARG A 750 -9.20 -28.82 10.05
N GLN A 751 -9.64 -28.33 11.22
CA GLN A 751 -8.88 -28.41 12.45
C GLN A 751 -9.11 -29.77 13.12
N LYS A 752 -8.04 -30.53 13.29
CA LYS A 752 -8.04 -31.80 14.02
C LYS A 752 -7.34 -31.58 15.37
N ALA A 753 -8.14 -31.33 16.40
CA ALA A 753 -7.65 -31.10 17.76
C ALA A 753 -7.20 -32.40 18.45
N LEU A 754 -6.44 -32.27 19.54
CA LEU A 754 -6.09 -33.41 20.38
C LEU A 754 -7.37 -34.12 20.88
N GLY A 755 -7.43 -35.44 20.73
CA GLY A 755 -8.62 -36.24 21.05
C GLY A 755 -9.58 -36.47 19.87
N SER A 756 -9.30 -35.87 18.71
CA SER A 756 -9.88 -36.26 17.42
C SER A 756 -9.14 -37.45 16.82
N GLU A 757 -9.29 -37.68 15.50
CA GLU A 757 -8.59 -38.75 14.77
C GLU A 757 -7.10 -38.45 14.52
N TRP A 758 -6.60 -37.23 14.76
CA TRP A 758 -5.19 -36.88 14.57
C TRP A 758 -4.55 -36.33 15.86
N LEU A 759 -3.30 -36.73 16.07
CA LEU A 759 -2.38 -36.22 17.07
C LEU A 759 -1.21 -35.54 16.34
N SER A 760 -1.01 -34.24 16.56
CA SER A 760 0.09 -33.46 15.97
C SER A 760 1.01 -32.91 17.05
N VAL A 761 2.31 -33.12 16.87
CA VAL A 761 3.33 -32.86 17.88
C VAL A 761 4.54 -32.19 17.25
N LYS A 762 5.00 -31.08 17.83
CA LYS A 762 6.27 -30.43 17.49
C LYS A 762 7.38 -30.95 18.41
N LEU A 763 8.40 -31.54 17.81
CA LEU A 763 9.59 -32.07 18.48
C LEU A 763 10.76 -31.10 18.23
N TYR A 764 11.04 -30.21 19.18
CA TYR A 764 12.11 -29.21 19.05
C TYR A 764 13.46 -29.84 19.39
N TYR A 765 14.34 -29.94 18.40
CA TYR A 765 15.64 -30.58 18.53
C TYR A 765 16.77 -29.55 18.63
N THR A 766 17.88 -29.94 19.26
CA THR A 766 19.10 -29.11 19.31
C THR A 766 19.84 -29.12 17.97
N ARG A 767 20.73 -28.14 17.75
CA ARG A 767 21.56 -28.08 16.54
C ARG A 767 22.26 -29.44 16.29
N ASP A 768 22.17 -29.93 15.06
CA ASP A 768 22.72 -31.21 14.57
C ASP A 768 22.06 -32.50 15.12
N ALA A 769 20.99 -32.40 15.92
CA ALA A 769 20.31 -33.58 16.47
C ALA A 769 19.17 -34.12 15.58
N LYS A 770 18.79 -33.41 14.51
CA LYS A 770 17.66 -33.76 13.62
C LYS A 770 17.68 -35.23 13.19
N GLU A 771 18.79 -35.67 12.60
CA GLU A 771 18.98 -37.05 12.15
C GLU A 771 18.84 -38.03 13.32
N THR A 772 19.40 -37.71 14.49
CA THR A 772 19.29 -38.57 15.69
C THR A 772 17.84 -38.68 16.16
N VAL A 773 17.09 -37.58 16.18
CA VAL A 773 15.67 -37.59 16.58
C VAL A 773 14.84 -38.40 15.56
N LEU A 774 15.06 -38.22 14.25
CA LEU A 774 14.39 -39.01 13.21
C LEU A 774 14.70 -40.51 13.31
N LEU A 775 15.96 -40.88 13.50
CA LEU A 775 16.40 -42.28 13.67
C LEU A 775 15.83 -42.94 14.92
N ARG A 776 15.53 -42.14 15.96
CA ARG A 776 14.98 -42.63 17.22
C ARG A 776 13.47 -42.50 17.30
N LEU A 777 12.78 -42.00 16.27
CA LEU A 777 11.33 -42.21 16.17
C LEU A 777 11.13 -43.72 16.02
N GLU A 778 11.03 -44.40 17.16
CA GLU A 778 11.06 -45.86 17.22
C GLU A 778 9.89 -46.43 16.42
N GLU A 779 10.13 -47.56 15.74
CA GLU A 779 9.08 -48.31 15.05
C GLU A 779 7.89 -48.58 15.99
N SER A 780 8.17 -48.79 17.29
CA SER A 780 7.17 -48.90 18.36
C SER A 780 6.27 -47.67 18.47
N LEU A 781 6.81 -46.46 18.43
CA LEU A 781 6.05 -45.21 18.58
C LEU A 781 5.11 -44.98 17.39
N VAL A 782 5.61 -45.20 16.17
CA VAL A 782 4.83 -44.98 14.95
C VAL A 782 3.87 -46.14 14.65
N SER A 783 4.19 -47.38 15.08
CA SER A 783 3.33 -48.56 14.90
C SER A 783 2.02 -48.51 15.70
N LEU A 784 1.95 -47.67 16.74
CA LEU A 784 0.73 -47.44 17.49
C LEU A 784 -0.30 -46.60 16.72
N ALA A 785 0.16 -45.82 15.72
CA ALA A 785 -0.69 -45.01 14.85
C ALA A 785 -1.21 -45.82 13.65
N ASP A 786 -2.41 -45.49 13.18
CA ASP A 786 -3.00 -46.08 11.97
C ASP A 786 -2.28 -45.56 10.70
N GLU A 787 -1.96 -44.26 10.68
CA GLU A 787 -1.18 -43.59 9.64
C GLU A 787 -0.29 -42.53 10.30
N TRP A 788 0.88 -42.24 9.74
CA TRP A 788 1.76 -41.20 10.28
C TRP A 788 2.63 -40.58 9.20
N PHE A 789 2.97 -39.32 9.38
CA PHE A 789 3.95 -38.63 8.56
C PHE A 789 4.66 -37.53 9.35
N TYR A 790 5.82 -37.09 8.84
CA TYR A 790 6.56 -35.97 9.42
C TYR A 790 6.81 -34.86 8.41
N ILE A 791 7.09 -33.67 8.96
CA ILE A 791 7.51 -32.47 8.23
C ILE A 791 8.66 -31.82 9.00
N LEU A 792 9.67 -31.31 8.28
CA LEU A 792 10.79 -30.56 8.85
C LEU A 792 10.51 -29.05 8.80
N TYR A 793 10.63 -28.38 9.95
CA TYR A 793 10.44 -26.92 10.10
C TYR A 793 11.64 -26.27 10.78
N THR A 794 11.82 -24.96 10.55
CA THR A 794 12.92 -24.15 11.08
C THR A 794 12.51 -22.92 11.91
N ASP A 795 11.25 -22.46 11.83
CA ASP A 795 10.76 -21.24 12.53
C ASP A 795 9.77 -21.62 13.67
N PRO A 796 9.86 -21.05 14.88
CA PRO A 796 10.91 -20.13 15.40
C PRO A 796 12.25 -20.81 15.70
N LEU A 797 12.24 -22.14 15.87
CA LEU A 797 13.42 -22.97 16.07
C LEU A 797 13.27 -24.28 15.27
N PRO A 798 14.37 -24.94 14.89
CA PRO A 798 14.34 -26.24 14.20
C PRO A 798 13.53 -27.30 14.96
N HIS A 799 12.53 -27.86 14.30
CA HIS A 799 11.67 -28.90 14.88
C HIS A 799 11.10 -29.86 13.84
N ILE A 800 10.71 -31.04 14.28
CA ILE A 800 9.96 -32.02 13.49
C ILE A 800 8.49 -31.90 13.87
N ARG A 801 7.59 -31.73 12.91
CA ARG A 801 6.16 -31.91 13.13
C ARG A 801 5.79 -33.34 12.80
N LEU A 802 5.50 -34.13 13.82
CA LEU A 802 5.02 -35.50 13.71
C LEU A 802 3.49 -35.50 13.79
N ARG A 803 2.83 -36.05 12.77
CA ARG A 803 1.37 -36.19 12.71
C ARG A 803 1.02 -37.67 12.66
N MET A 804 0.16 -38.10 13.57
CA MET A 804 -0.26 -39.49 13.74
C MET A 804 -1.78 -39.57 13.74
N LYS A 805 -2.34 -40.42 12.89
CA LYS A 805 -3.76 -40.73 12.85
C LYS A 805 -4.05 -41.87 13.81
N VAL A 806 -5.03 -41.69 14.69
CA VAL A 806 -5.37 -42.63 15.76
C VAL A 806 -6.90 -42.70 15.87
N ASN A 807 -7.49 -43.77 15.35
CA ASN A 807 -8.95 -43.96 15.38
C ASN A 807 -9.45 -44.54 16.72
N ASP A 808 -8.56 -45.08 17.56
CA ASP A 808 -8.89 -45.66 18.86
C ASP A 808 -8.35 -44.80 20.01
N GLN A 809 -9.25 -44.27 20.83
CA GLN A 809 -8.89 -43.43 21.98
C GLN A 809 -8.02 -44.13 23.02
N LYS A 810 -8.07 -45.47 23.13
CA LYS A 810 -7.19 -46.21 24.05
C LYS A 810 -5.74 -46.16 23.60
N ARG A 811 -5.49 -46.35 22.29
CA ARG A 811 -4.16 -46.22 21.68
C ARG A 811 -3.60 -44.80 21.79
N LEU A 812 -4.45 -43.78 21.81
CA LEU A 812 -4.01 -42.39 22.02
C LEU A 812 -3.29 -42.22 23.36
N VAL A 813 -3.79 -42.84 24.44
CA VAL A 813 -3.16 -42.78 25.77
C VAL A 813 -1.78 -43.45 25.75
N GLU A 814 -1.69 -44.62 25.10
CA GLU A 814 -0.43 -45.36 24.93
C GLU A 814 0.60 -44.57 24.11
N ILE A 815 0.17 -43.88 23.04
CA ILE A 815 1.03 -43.03 22.22
C ILE A 815 1.54 -41.83 23.03
N VAL A 816 0.68 -41.17 23.81
CA VAL A 816 1.08 -40.02 24.64
C VAL A 816 2.10 -40.45 25.69
N GLN A 817 1.91 -41.62 26.33
CA GLN A 817 2.90 -42.18 27.25
C GLN A 817 4.21 -42.51 26.53
N SER A 818 4.15 -43.13 25.35
CA SER A 818 5.34 -43.46 24.55
C SER A 818 6.09 -42.20 24.09
N LEU A 819 5.38 -41.13 23.74
CA LEU A 819 5.97 -39.82 23.43
C LEU A 819 6.65 -39.19 24.64
N HIS A 820 6.06 -39.33 25.84
CA HIS A 820 6.68 -38.88 27.08
C HIS A 820 7.99 -39.64 27.34
N ASP A 821 7.97 -40.97 27.24
CA ASP A 821 9.17 -41.78 27.46
C ASP A 821 10.25 -41.48 26.41
N PHE A 822 9.85 -41.26 25.15
CA PHE A 822 10.73 -40.82 24.07
C PHE A 822 11.36 -39.45 24.37
N PHE A 823 10.56 -38.50 24.85
CA PHE A 823 11.04 -37.18 25.26
C PHE A 823 12.06 -37.27 26.37
N GLU A 824 11.77 -38.01 27.44
CA GLU A 824 12.67 -38.15 28.58
C GLU A 824 14.02 -38.78 28.18
N ARG A 825 13.99 -39.80 27.32
CA ARG A 825 15.21 -40.44 26.79
C ARG A 825 16.08 -39.46 26.00
N LEU A 826 15.49 -38.64 25.13
CA LEU A 826 16.24 -37.70 24.27
C LEU A 826 16.58 -36.38 24.96
N ARG A 827 15.78 -35.95 25.94
CA ARG A 827 16.09 -34.80 26.78
C ARG A 827 17.30 -35.10 27.66
N GLY A 828 17.35 -36.30 28.27
CA GLY A 828 18.49 -36.73 29.08
C GLY A 828 19.84 -36.76 28.32
N GLY A 829 19.80 -36.96 27.00
CA GLY A 829 20.97 -36.91 26.12
C GLY A 829 21.21 -35.57 25.42
N GLY A 830 20.37 -34.56 25.68
CA GLY A 830 20.49 -33.21 25.12
C GLY A 830 20.10 -33.07 23.64
N GLN A 831 19.43 -34.06 23.03
CA GLN A 831 19.02 -34.01 21.61
C GLN A 831 17.68 -33.30 21.40
N LEU A 832 16.79 -33.33 22.39
CA LEU A 832 15.44 -32.79 22.31
C LEU A 832 15.21 -31.79 23.44
N GLN A 833 14.77 -30.58 23.10
CA GLN A 833 14.58 -29.47 24.03
C GLN A 833 13.18 -29.50 24.64
N THR A 834 12.15 -29.61 23.80
CA THR A 834 10.75 -29.56 24.23
C THR A 834 9.82 -30.27 23.24
N ILE A 835 8.64 -30.64 23.73
CA ILE A 835 7.52 -31.16 22.94
C ILE A 835 6.33 -30.23 23.10
N ILE A 836 5.70 -29.86 21.98
CA ILE A 836 4.46 -29.07 21.97
C ILE A 836 3.37 -29.84 21.22
N TYR A 837 2.24 -30.07 21.88
CA TYR A 837 1.03 -30.59 21.24
C TYR A 837 0.26 -29.44 20.58
N GLU A 838 -0.12 -29.59 19.31
CA GLU A 838 -0.87 -28.57 18.58
C GLU A 838 -2.04 -29.19 17.79
N PRO A 839 -3.09 -28.42 17.50
CA PRO A 839 -4.09 -28.84 16.51
C PRO A 839 -3.45 -29.04 15.13
N TYR A 840 -3.85 -30.08 14.41
CA TYR A 840 -3.48 -30.24 13.01
C TYR A 840 -4.44 -29.45 12.11
N MET A 841 -3.92 -28.44 11.42
CA MET A 841 -4.65 -27.70 10.39
C MET A 841 -4.43 -28.33 9.02
N GLN A 842 -5.47 -28.94 8.44
CA GLN A 842 -5.41 -29.54 7.11
C GLN A 842 -5.30 -28.47 6.02
N GLU A 843 -4.39 -28.68 5.06
CA GLU A 843 -4.17 -27.80 3.88
C GLU A 843 -5.08 -28.25 2.72
N ILE A 844 -6.39 -28.28 2.95
CA ILE A 844 -7.40 -28.85 2.05
C ILE A 844 -7.32 -28.25 0.65
N GLU A 845 -7.24 -26.93 0.57
CA GLU A 845 -7.18 -26.18 -0.68
C GLU A 845 -5.94 -26.59 -1.47
N ARG A 846 -4.76 -26.53 -0.85
CA ARG A 846 -3.46 -26.84 -1.47
C ARG A 846 -3.41 -28.21 -2.14
N TYR A 847 -4.16 -29.19 -1.64
CA TYR A 847 -4.20 -30.55 -2.17
C TYR A 847 -5.54 -30.91 -2.83
N GLY A 848 -6.19 -29.96 -3.47
CA GLY A 848 -7.29 -30.23 -4.41
C GLY A 848 -8.68 -30.41 -3.79
N GLY A 849 -8.87 -30.04 -2.52
CA GLY A 849 -10.16 -30.05 -1.86
C GLY A 849 -10.38 -31.24 -0.90
N PRO A 850 -11.54 -31.30 -0.22
CA PRO A 850 -11.83 -32.25 0.86
C PRO A 850 -11.93 -33.69 0.37
N ALA A 851 -12.25 -33.89 -0.92
CA ALA A 851 -12.24 -35.23 -1.53
C ALA A 851 -10.81 -35.78 -1.70
N LEU A 852 -9.82 -34.91 -1.91
CA LEU A 852 -8.44 -35.29 -2.23
C LEU A 852 -7.49 -35.21 -1.03
N ILE A 853 -7.80 -34.42 0.01
CA ILE A 853 -6.90 -34.23 1.16
C ILE A 853 -6.53 -35.54 1.87
N GLN A 854 -7.47 -36.46 2.02
CA GLN A 854 -7.20 -37.77 2.64
C GLN A 854 -6.25 -38.62 1.79
N MET A 855 -6.36 -38.54 0.46
CA MET A 855 -5.43 -39.22 -0.45
C MET A 855 -4.04 -38.59 -0.39
N ALA A 856 -3.96 -37.25 -0.26
CA ALA A 856 -2.70 -36.54 -0.07
C ALA A 856 -2.00 -36.92 1.24
N GLU A 857 -2.76 -37.02 2.35
CA GLU A 857 -2.24 -37.49 3.63
C GLU A 857 -1.70 -38.92 3.53
N SER A 858 -2.39 -39.81 2.81
CA SER A 858 -1.90 -41.17 2.60
C SER A 858 -0.62 -41.23 1.76
N ILE A 859 -0.46 -40.31 0.80
CA ILE A 859 0.80 -40.11 0.06
C ILE A 859 1.89 -39.63 1.03
N PHE A 860 1.64 -38.65 1.89
CA PHE A 860 2.62 -38.17 2.88
C PHE A 860 3.09 -39.28 3.82
N CYS A 861 2.19 -40.20 4.18
CA CYS A 861 2.53 -41.36 5.00
C CYS A 861 3.42 -42.34 4.23
N ALA A 862 3.07 -42.67 2.99
CA ALA A 862 3.89 -43.54 2.13
C ALA A 862 5.27 -42.94 1.87
N ASP A 863 5.32 -41.63 1.66
CA ASP A 863 6.53 -40.86 1.42
C ASP A 863 7.44 -40.83 2.67
N SER A 864 6.86 -40.60 3.85
CA SER A 864 7.60 -40.65 5.11
C SER A 864 8.15 -42.06 5.39
N ALA A 865 7.38 -43.11 5.10
CA ALA A 865 7.79 -44.50 5.25
C ALA A 865 8.87 -44.93 4.25
N LEU A 866 8.90 -44.34 3.04
CA LEU A 866 9.98 -44.54 2.07
C LEU A 866 11.28 -43.93 2.56
N ILE A 867 11.23 -42.69 3.10
CA ILE A 867 12.42 -41.91 3.40
C ILE A 867 13.03 -42.28 4.75
N MET A 868 12.23 -42.61 5.76
CA MET A 868 12.71 -42.84 7.12
C MET A 868 13.82 -43.91 7.23
N PRO A 869 13.72 -45.10 6.59
CA PRO A 869 14.80 -46.10 6.63
C PRO A 869 16.11 -45.64 5.97
N LEU A 870 16.06 -44.66 5.06
CA LEU A 870 17.25 -44.14 4.36
C LEU A 870 18.13 -43.30 5.29
N TYR A 871 17.56 -42.71 6.35
CA TYR A 871 18.36 -42.01 7.35
C TYR A 871 19.32 -42.94 8.10
N GLU A 872 18.95 -44.21 8.32
CA GLU A 872 19.84 -45.20 8.93
C GLU A 872 21.04 -45.51 8.05
N HIS A 873 20.82 -45.51 6.73
CA HIS A 873 21.88 -45.69 5.77
C HIS A 873 22.88 -44.54 5.87
N TRP A 874 22.43 -43.28 5.73
CA TRP A 874 23.32 -42.12 5.76
C TRP A 874 24.06 -41.92 7.09
N ALA A 875 23.53 -42.43 8.20
CA ALA A 875 24.23 -42.44 9.48
C ALA A 875 25.51 -43.31 9.47
N LYS A 876 25.64 -44.27 8.53
CA LYS A 876 26.72 -45.27 8.48
C LYS A 876 27.86 -44.93 7.51
N GLN A 877 28.02 -43.66 7.11
CA GLN A 877 29.00 -43.15 6.13
C GLN A 877 28.93 -43.88 4.77
N THR A 878 28.15 -43.32 3.86
CA THR A 878 27.72 -43.97 2.62
C THR A 878 28.43 -43.40 1.39
N SER A 879 28.48 -44.18 0.32
CA SER A 879 29.07 -43.82 -0.98
C SER A 879 28.24 -42.78 -1.76
N PHE A 880 26.94 -42.67 -1.48
CA PHE A 880 26.04 -41.68 -2.08
C PHE A 880 25.38 -40.78 -1.03
N LYS A 881 24.96 -39.58 -1.44
CA LYS A 881 24.34 -38.58 -0.56
C LYS A 881 22.82 -38.54 -0.69
N LYS A 882 22.19 -37.75 0.18
CA LYS A 882 20.75 -37.50 0.19
C LYS A 882 20.23 -36.96 -1.14
N GLU A 883 20.97 -36.07 -1.79
CA GLU A 883 20.51 -35.45 -3.04
C GLU A 883 20.46 -36.45 -4.20
N ASP A 884 21.31 -37.49 -4.19
CA ASP A 884 21.30 -38.53 -5.23
C ASP A 884 20.01 -39.36 -5.15
N VAL A 885 19.62 -39.74 -3.93
CA VAL A 885 18.37 -40.47 -3.69
C VAL A 885 17.16 -39.59 -3.96
N ALA A 886 17.16 -38.36 -3.46
CA ALA A 886 16.08 -37.40 -3.68
C ALA A 886 15.86 -37.13 -5.18
N LEU A 887 16.93 -37.04 -5.97
CA LEU A 887 16.84 -36.89 -7.43
C LEU A 887 16.15 -38.09 -8.09
N PHE A 888 16.44 -39.32 -7.63
CA PHE A 888 15.78 -40.52 -8.14
C PHE A 888 14.30 -40.59 -7.73
N THR A 889 14.00 -40.45 -6.45
CA THR A 889 12.63 -40.59 -5.94
C THR A 889 11.73 -39.44 -6.38
N ALA A 890 12.25 -38.22 -6.53
CA ALA A 890 11.51 -37.09 -7.11
C ALA A 890 11.14 -37.34 -8.57
N SER A 891 12.10 -37.80 -9.39
CA SER A 891 11.84 -38.19 -10.79
C SER A 891 10.80 -39.32 -10.86
N HIS A 892 10.87 -40.32 -9.97
CA HIS A 892 9.90 -41.41 -9.88
C HIS A 892 8.49 -40.93 -9.49
N MET A 893 8.39 -40.05 -8.49
CA MET A 893 7.12 -39.44 -8.05
C MET A 893 6.51 -38.61 -9.19
N LEU A 894 7.29 -37.75 -9.84
CA LEU A 894 6.83 -36.92 -10.95
C LEU A 894 6.37 -37.75 -12.15
N SER A 895 7.08 -38.84 -12.46
CA SER A 895 6.69 -39.80 -13.51
C SER A 895 5.40 -40.57 -13.18
N SER A 896 4.99 -40.56 -11.91
CA SER A 896 3.71 -41.14 -11.46
C SER A 896 2.54 -40.15 -11.59
N PHE A 897 2.82 -38.85 -11.67
CA PHE A 897 1.85 -37.79 -11.97
C PHE A 897 1.74 -37.50 -13.48
N LEU A 898 2.87 -37.53 -14.19
CA LEU A 898 3.01 -37.03 -15.56
C LEU A 898 3.62 -38.09 -16.47
N THR A 899 3.17 -38.14 -17.73
CA THR A 899 3.85 -38.92 -18.77
C THR A 899 5.23 -38.30 -19.09
N ALA A 900 6.16 -39.10 -19.62
CA ALA A 900 7.53 -38.65 -19.93
C ALA A 900 7.56 -37.37 -20.79
N ASP A 901 6.74 -37.33 -21.85
CA ASP A 901 6.61 -36.16 -22.73
C ASP A 901 6.11 -34.90 -22.02
N ARG A 902 5.21 -35.08 -21.04
CA ARG A 902 4.63 -33.98 -20.27
C ARG A 902 5.58 -33.52 -19.17
N LEU A 903 6.32 -34.44 -18.55
CA LEU A 903 7.27 -34.15 -17.47
C LEU A 903 8.37 -33.20 -17.92
N TYR A 904 9.06 -33.49 -19.04
CA TYR A 904 10.11 -32.62 -19.55
C TYR A 904 9.59 -31.21 -19.88
N LYS A 905 8.46 -31.12 -20.59
CA LYS A 905 7.83 -29.82 -20.93
C LYS A 905 7.39 -29.06 -19.68
N TRP A 906 6.87 -29.77 -18.68
CA TRP A 906 6.45 -29.18 -17.43
C TRP A 906 7.64 -28.62 -16.64
N LEU A 907 8.73 -29.38 -16.48
CA LEU A 907 9.95 -28.87 -15.83
C LEU A 907 10.52 -27.66 -16.57
N GLN A 908 10.46 -27.65 -17.91
CA GLN A 908 10.94 -26.52 -18.72
C GLN A 908 10.14 -25.24 -18.47
N GLN A 909 8.86 -25.35 -18.11
CA GLN A 909 7.99 -24.21 -17.81
C GLN A 909 8.18 -23.65 -16.40
N HIS A 910 8.65 -24.47 -15.45
CA HIS A 910 8.68 -24.11 -14.02
C HIS A 910 10.11 -23.92 -13.47
N VAL A 911 11.14 -24.25 -14.22
CA VAL A 911 12.54 -24.19 -13.77
C VAL A 911 13.35 -23.27 -14.66
N GLU A 912 13.85 -22.17 -14.08
CA GLU A 912 14.76 -21.26 -14.76
C GLU A 912 16.17 -21.87 -14.82
N VAL A 913 16.80 -21.79 -16.00
CA VAL A 913 18.15 -22.32 -16.24
C VAL A 913 19.00 -21.34 -17.04
N THR A 914 20.31 -21.32 -16.77
CA THR A 914 21.30 -20.52 -17.48
C THR A 914 22.36 -21.43 -18.12
N LYS A 915 23.24 -20.85 -18.94
CA LYS A 915 24.38 -21.60 -19.51
C LYS A 915 25.31 -22.14 -18.41
N ASP A 916 25.44 -21.43 -17.30
CA ASP A 916 26.33 -21.82 -16.20
C ASP A 916 25.70 -22.88 -15.30
N THR A 917 24.38 -22.89 -15.13
CA THR A 917 23.70 -24.01 -14.45
C THR A 917 23.84 -25.31 -15.24
N TYR A 918 23.80 -25.26 -16.58
CA TYR A 918 24.04 -26.45 -17.41
C TYR A 918 25.49 -26.97 -17.32
N LYS A 919 26.50 -26.09 -17.25
CA LYS A 919 27.90 -26.51 -17.03
C LYS A 919 28.08 -27.16 -15.65
N SER A 920 27.45 -26.57 -14.63
CA SER A 920 27.44 -27.10 -13.26
C SER A 920 26.79 -28.48 -13.23
N TYR A 921 25.65 -28.64 -13.92
CA TYR A 921 24.98 -29.91 -14.12
C TYR A 921 25.91 -30.97 -14.71
N ARG A 922 26.53 -30.70 -15.87
CA ARG A 922 27.40 -31.69 -16.55
C ARG A 922 28.58 -32.12 -15.69
N THR A 923 29.16 -31.18 -14.94
CA THR A 923 30.29 -31.46 -14.07
C THR A 923 29.87 -32.36 -12.91
N LEU A 924 28.77 -32.03 -12.25
CA LEU A 924 28.26 -32.79 -11.11
C LEU A 924 27.72 -34.17 -11.53
N HIS A 925 26.98 -34.25 -12.64
CA HIS A 925 26.51 -35.52 -13.21
C HIS A 925 27.69 -36.43 -13.60
N LYS A 926 28.76 -35.90 -14.20
CA LYS A 926 29.96 -36.69 -14.53
C LYS A 926 30.65 -37.23 -13.27
N ASN A 927 30.72 -36.43 -12.21
CA ASN A 927 31.46 -36.78 -11.00
C ASN A 927 30.65 -37.65 -10.01
N ARG A 928 29.31 -37.67 -10.10
CA ARG A 928 28.42 -38.37 -9.17
C ARG A 928 27.61 -39.50 -9.82
N ARG A 929 27.90 -39.88 -11.07
CA ARG A 929 27.15 -40.92 -11.78
C ARG A 929 27.14 -42.25 -11.03
N ASP A 930 28.30 -42.73 -10.60
CA ASP A 930 28.41 -44.02 -9.91
C ASP A 930 27.66 -43.99 -8.56
N ALA A 931 27.76 -42.88 -7.83
CA ALA A 931 27.03 -42.68 -6.59
C ALA A 931 25.51 -42.64 -6.81
N TYR A 932 25.05 -42.00 -7.89
CA TYR A 932 23.64 -41.99 -8.27
C TYR A 932 23.15 -43.40 -8.65
N ASP A 933 23.89 -44.15 -9.47
CA ASP A 933 23.52 -45.51 -9.87
C ASP A 933 23.47 -46.45 -8.64
N GLU A 934 24.39 -46.29 -7.69
CA GLU A 934 24.36 -47.01 -6.42
C GLU A 934 23.17 -46.63 -5.54
N ALA A 935 22.82 -45.34 -5.49
CA ALA A 935 21.63 -44.85 -4.78
C ALA A 935 20.34 -45.48 -5.33
N VAL A 936 20.20 -45.56 -6.65
CA VAL A 936 19.06 -46.21 -7.33
C VAL A 936 18.97 -47.67 -6.92
N LEU A 937 20.07 -48.43 -7.07
CA LEU A 937 20.11 -49.85 -6.72
C LEU A 937 19.81 -50.10 -5.25
N TYR A 938 20.25 -49.21 -4.36
CA TYR A 938 19.97 -49.31 -2.94
C TYR A 938 18.47 -49.16 -2.65
N VAL A 939 17.83 -48.12 -3.20
CA VAL A 939 16.39 -47.89 -3.03
C VAL A 939 15.58 -49.06 -3.61
N GLU A 940 15.92 -49.55 -4.79
CA GLU A 940 15.23 -50.69 -5.41
C GLU A 940 15.38 -51.98 -4.60
N ARG A 941 16.53 -52.19 -3.97
CA ARG A 941 16.78 -53.40 -3.16
C ARG A 941 16.12 -53.34 -1.78
N HIS A 942 16.22 -52.20 -1.11
CA HIS A 942 15.87 -52.08 0.31
C HIS A 942 14.53 -51.38 0.57
N CYS A 943 14.01 -50.64 -0.41
CA CYS A 943 12.79 -49.85 -0.27
C CYS A 943 11.78 -50.07 -1.40
N SER A 944 11.87 -51.18 -2.16
CA SER A 944 10.99 -51.45 -3.31
C SER A 944 9.51 -51.50 -2.93
N GLN A 945 9.17 -52.08 -1.79
CA GLN A 945 7.79 -52.15 -1.32
C GLN A 945 7.22 -50.76 -1.01
N GLN A 946 7.99 -49.94 -0.29
CA GLN A 946 7.61 -48.57 0.06
C GLN A 946 7.51 -47.69 -1.20
N LEU A 947 8.46 -47.82 -2.13
CA LEU A 947 8.44 -47.10 -3.41
C LEU A 947 7.22 -47.50 -4.25
N SER A 948 6.89 -48.79 -4.31
CA SER A 948 5.70 -49.27 -5.01
C SER A 948 4.39 -48.78 -4.37
N ASP A 949 4.33 -48.70 -3.04
CA ASP A 949 3.14 -48.17 -2.35
C ASP A 949 2.94 -46.67 -2.64
N LEU A 950 4.02 -45.88 -2.56
CA LEU A 950 4.02 -44.48 -2.92
C LEU A 950 3.54 -44.28 -4.36
N THR A 951 4.11 -45.01 -5.32
CA THR A 951 3.74 -44.94 -6.74
C THR A 951 2.27 -45.28 -6.97
N ARG A 952 1.75 -46.32 -6.31
CA ARG A 952 0.34 -46.71 -6.40
C ARG A 952 -0.57 -45.59 -5.89
N LYS A 953 -0.26 -44.99 -4.74
CA LYS A 953 -1.05 -43.91 -4.14
C LYS A 953 -1.00 -42.62 -4.97
N VAL A 954 0.18 -42.24 -5.47
CA VAL A 954 0.35 -41.09 -6.37
C VAL A 954 -0.44 -41.27 -7.66
N ARG A 955 -0.41 -42.45 -8.27
CA ARG A 955 -1.23 -42.74 -9.47
C ARG A 955 -2.72 -42.67 -9.18
N ALA A 956 -3.18 -43.26 -8.09
CA ALA A 956 -4.58 -43.19 -7.69
C ALA A 956 -5.03 -41.73 -7.48
N TYR A 957 -4.19 -40.91 -6.85
CA TYR A 957 -4.44 -39.48 -6.68
C TYR A 957 -4.49 -38.76 -8.04
N ALA A 958 -3.50 -38.98 -8.91
CA ALA A 958 -3.43 -38.37 -10.23
C ALA A 958 -4.65 -38.75 -11.10
N GLU A 959 -5.07 -40.01 -11.05
CA GLU A 959 -6.28 -40.49 -11.73
C GLU A 959 -7.54 -39.81 -11.19
N TYR A 960 -7.70 -39.74 -9.87
CA TYR A 960 -8.86 -39.06 -9.27
C TYR A 960 -8.88 -37.58 -9.64
N MET A 961 -7.75 -36.89 -9.41
CA MET A 961 -7.55 -35.47 -9.75
C MET A 961 -7.86 -35.17 -11.23
N SER A 962 -7.51 -36.08 -12.15
CA SER A 962 -7.80 -35.91 -13.58
C SER A 962 -9.28 -36.07 -13.95
N LYS A 963 -10.04 -36.85 -13.17
CA LYS A 963 -11.48 -37.10 -13.36
C LYS A 963 -12.35 -36.07 -12.66
N GLU A 964 -11.82 -35.46 -11.61
CA GLU A 964 -12.48 -34.45 -10.79
C GLU A 964 -12.59 -33.13 -11.57
N ARG A 965 -13.78 -32.83 -12.09
CA ARG A 965 -14.03 -31.63 -12.92
C ARG A 965 -13.79 -30.31 -12.17
N SER A 966 -13.79 -30.36 -10.83
CA SER A 966 -13.58 -29.20 -9.97
C SER A 966 -12.12 -28.78 -9.83
N VAL A 967 -11.15 -29.54 -10.38
CA VAL A 967 -9.72 -29.23 -10.33
C VAL A 967 -9.16 -28.86 -11.71
N PRO A 968 -9.01 -27.56 -12.03
CA PRO A 968 -8.48 -27.11 -13.32
C PRO A 968 -7.05 -27.62 -13.59
N GLN A 969 -6.72 -27.86 -14.86
CA GLN A 969 -5.42 -28.40 -15.30
C GLN A 969 -4.21 -27.61 -14.75
N LYS A 970 -4.33 -26.29 -14.62
CA LYS A 970 -3.26 -25.44 -14.08
C LYS A 970 -3.05 -25.68 -12.59
N TYR A 971 -4.13 -25.86 -11.82
CA TYR A 971 -4.06 -26.16 -10.39
C TYR A 971 -3.44 -27.52 -10.12
N GLN A 972 -3.63 -28.48 -11.04
CA GLN A 972 -2.94 -29.77 -10.98
C GLN A 972 -1.42 -29.61 -10.97
N ASN A 973 -0.87 -28.64 -11.71
CA ASN A 973 0.58 -28.39 -11.71
C ASN A 973 1.06 -27.84 -10.36
N ASP A 974 0.31 -26.94 -9.74
CA ASP A 974 0.64 -26.36 -8.41
C ASP A 974 0.55 -27.42 -7.30
N ILE A 975 -0.42 -28.32 -7.39
CA ILE A 975 -0.54 -29.50 -6.52
C ILE A 975 0.69 -30.40 -6.69
N ILE A 976 1.12 -30.69 -7.92
CA ILE A 976 2.31 -31.51 -8.19
C ILE A 976 3.56 -30.86 -7.60
N LEU A 977 3.73 -29.53 -7.76
CA LEU A 977 4.81 -28.79 -7.10
C LEU A 977 4.74 -28.90 -5.57
N SER A 978 3.54 -28.84 -4.99
CA SER A 978 3.35 -29.00 -3.54
C SER A 978 3.77 -30.38 -3.05
N PHE A 979 3.41 -31.46 -3.77
CA PHE A 979 3.88 -32.80 -3.44
C PHE A 979 5.40 -32.93 -3.55
N LEU A 980 5.99 -32.39 -4.62
CA LEU A 980 7.43 -32.40 -4.82
C LEU A 980 8.17 -31.62 -3.72
N HIS A 981 7.67 -30.43 -3.37
CA HIS A 981 8.21 -29.62 -2.29
C HIS A 981 8.17 -30.37 -0.95
N MET A 982 7.03 -30.98 -0.61
CA MET A 982 6.90 -31.77 0.61
C MET A 982 7.78 -33.02 0.62
N HIS A 983 7.97 -33.65 -0.54
CA HIS A 983 8.90 -34.77 -0.72
C HIS A 983 10.34 -34.35 -0.40
N LEU A 984 10.80 -33.24 -0.98
CA LEU A 984 12.14 -32.70 -0.75
C LEU A 984 12.31 -32.19 0.69
N ASN A 985 11.27 -31.60 1.28
CA ASN A 985 11.25 -31.18 2.68
C ASN A 985 11.62 -32.32 3.62
N ARG A 986 11.15 -33.56 3.38
CA ARG A 986 11.45 -34.73 4.22
C ARG A 986 12.91 -35.18 4.17
N TYR A 987 13.62 -34.90 3.07
CA TYR A 987 15.08 -35.03 2.99
C TYR A 987 15.83 -33.90 3.72
N GLY A 988 15.13 -32.82 4.06
CA GLY A 988 15.71 -31.57 4.56
C GLY A 988 16.24 -30.66 3.45
N ILE A 989 15.83 -30.89 2.19
CA ILE A 989 16.21 -30.08 1.03
C ILE A 989 15.16 -28.98 0.85
N HIS A 990 15.58 -27.72 0.87
CA HIS A 990 14.70 -26.56 0.79
C HIS A 990 15.43 -25.35 0.20
N GLY A 991 14.66 -24.36 -0.29
CA GLY A 991 15.22 -23.08 -0.75
C GLY A 991 16.15 -23.23 -1.96
N GLN A 992 17.41 -22.77 -1.85
CA GLN A 992 18.35 -22.83 -2.97
C GLN A 992 18.71 -24.27 -3.37
N ASP A 993 18.81 -25.20 -2.42
CA ASP A 993 19.15 -26.60 -2.72
C ASP A 993 18.02 -27.30 -3.47
N GLU A 994 16.76 -26.99 -3.12
CA GLU A 994 15.58 -27.45 -3.86
C GLU A 994 15.58 -26.90 -5.29
N HIS A 995 15.85 -25.60 -5.46
CA HIS A 995 15.92 -24.99 -6.79
C HIS A 995 17.02 -25.62 -7.65
N GLN A 996 18.20 -25.85 -7.09
CA GLN A 996 19.28 -26.56 -7.78
C GLN A 996 18.82 -27.96 -8.20
N LEU A 997 18.22 -28.75 -7.30
CA LEU A 997 17.75 -30.10 -7.60
C LEU A 997 16.72 -30.13 -8.74
N LEU A 998 15.82 -29.15 -8.81
CA LEU A 998 14.86 -29.01 -9.91
C LEU A 998 15.57 -28.75 -11.25
N GLN A 999 16.62 -27.94 -11.26
CA GLN A 999 17.46 -27.74 -12.46
C GLN A 999 18.13 -29.05 -12.89
N PHE A 1000 18.63 -29.84 -11.93
CA PHE A 1000 19.18 -31.17 -12.21
C PHE A 1000 18.15 -32.12 -12.81
N LEU A 1001 16.93 -32.16 -12.24
CA LEU A 1001 15.81 -32.95 -12.78
C LEU A 1001 15.49 -32.55 -14.22
N LEU A 1002 15.37 -31.25 -14.51
CA LEU A 1002 15.08 -30.77 -15.86
C LEU A 1002 16.10 -31.27 -16.88
N PHE A 1003 17.39 -31.16 -16.59
CA PHE A 1003 18.43 -31.60 -17.52
C PHE A 1003 18.47 -33.11 -17.69
N LYS A 1004 18.23 -33.88 -16.63
CA LYS A 1004 18.15 -35.34 -16.69
C LYS A 1004 16.96 -35.81 -17.54
N GLU A 1005 15.77 -35.26 -17.30
CA GLU A 1005 14.57 -35.58 -18.07
C GLU A 1005 14.70 -35.12 -19.54
N LYS A 1006 15.41 -34.01 -19.79
CA LYS A 1006 15.78 -33.58 -21.14
C LYS A 1006 16.58 -34.65 -21.87
N GLU A 1007 17.62 -35.20 -21.24
CA GLU A 1007 18.43 -36.26 -21.85
C GLU A 1007 17.61 -37.52 -22.13
N ALA A 1008 16.74 -37.93 -21.19
CA ALA A 1008 15.86 -39.07 -21.37
C ALA A 1008 14.88 -38.87 -22.54
N PHE A 1009 14.23 -37.70 -22.60
CA PHE A 1009 13.29 -37.33 -23.66
C PHE A 1009 13.94 -37.38 -25.06
N PHE A 1010 15.12 -36.81 -25.23
CA PHE A 1010 15.80 -36.83 -26.53
C PHE A 1010 16.37 -38.21 -26.89
N LYS A 1011 16.83 -39.00 -25.91
CA LYS A 1011 17.23 -40.41 -26.15
C LYS A 1011 16.06 -41.26 -26.62
N GLN A 1012 14.89 -41.12 -25.99
CA GLN A 1012 13.68 -41.84 -26.36
C GLN A 1012 13.22 -41.48 -27.77
N ARG A 1013 13.17 -40.20 -28.13
CA ARG A 1013 12.82 -39.76 -29.50
C ARG A 1013 13.83 -40.21 -30.54
N ALA A 1014 15.12 -40.24 -30.19
CA ALA A 1014 16.16 -40.76 -31.08
C ALA A 1014 15.95 -42.26 -31.34
N LEU A 1015 15.63 -43.06 -30.30
CA LEU A 1015 15.24 -44.46 -30.46
C LEU A 1015 13.99 -44.61 -31.32
N GLU A 1016 12.92 -43.87 -31.05
CA GLU A 1016 11.66 -43.92 -31.83
C GLU A 1016 11.86 -43.52 -33.31
N MET A 1017 12.83 -42.65 -33.60
CA MET A 1017 13.26 -42.30 -34.96
C MET A 1017 14.15 -43.35 -35.62
N THR A 1018 14.76 -44.25 -34.86
CA THR A 1018 15.54 -45.39 -35.40
C THR A 1018 14.68 -46.66 -35.56
N THR A 1019 13.53 -46.75 -34.87
CA THR A 1019 12.55 -47.85 -35.00
C THR A 1019 11.43 -47.58 -36.01
N ARG A 1020 11.28 -46.34 -36.51
CA ARG A 1020 10.45 -45.96 -37.66
C ARG A 1020 11.30 -45.93 -38.92
#